data_AF-C5E2J8-F1
#
_entry.id   AF-C5E2J8-F1
#
_cell.length_a   1.000
_cell.length_b   1.000
_cell.length_c   1.000
_cell.angle_alpha   90.00
_cell.angle_beta   90.00
_cell.angle_gamma   90.00
#
_symmetry.space_group_name_H-M   'P 1'
#
loop_
_entity.id
_entity.type
_entity.pdbx_description
1 polymer ?
#
loop_
_entity_poly.entity_id
_entity_poly.type
_entity_poly.pdbx_seq_one_letter_code
_entity_poly.pdbx_strand_id
1 'polypeptide(L)'
;MDDQEYLEKLKPFQEGLPPSDPESNKKRYLIKGQQKSEFDLEGTIKRFQHLLNLSGLFRHFIERKAAKDEKFQKVLNILDNPSGRKGSKGSSHQDKRRRKTETEEDQELLKDEEGEEQDQVGYQFRESPPFVNGQLRPYQIQGLNWLVSLHQSNLAGILADEMGLGKTLQTISFIGYMRYVEKKRGPFVVIAPKSTLNNWLREINRWTPEVNAFILQGDKEERAKLVSNKLMACDFDIVVASYEIIIKEKSSFKKIDWEYIIIDEAHRIKNEESMLSQVLREFTSRNRLLITGTPLQNNLHELWALLNFLLPDVFSDSQAFDDWFSSESSEEDKGTIVKQLHTVLQPFLLRRLKNEVETSLLPKKELNLYIGMSAMQKRWYKQILEKDLDAVNGANGSKESKTRLLNIMMQLRKCCNHPYLFDGAEPGPPYTTDEHLVYNSAKLKVLDKLLRKFKEEGSRVLIFSQMSRLLDILEDYCFFRNYEYCRIDGSTAHEDRIEAIDEYNAPDSKKFVFLLTTRAGGLGINLTTADVVVLYDSDWNPQADLQAMDRAHRIGQKKQVKVFRLVTDNSVEEKILERATQKLRLDQLVIQQSRNGVANKEAKKGDSKDALLSMIQHGAADVFSSNSGDSSTKGTPQPGSTDDVDGDIDLDNLLANSEDKTQSLNQKYEALGLDDLQKFNQDSAYEWNGQDFKKRANKDIISTAWINPSKRERKENYNIDGYYKDVLNPGRSTTPAQPKMPRPQPFHSHQLLSPQLKVLYEKERMWNTKKNNYVPTLEDVKTTYGEIEDEEEKQAKLNMLLLAVANAQPLTEEEEKQKAQLESEGYTNWNKNDFRKFIAACGKYGRNSIKAIAFEFAPHKTEEEVRDYAKAFWTNIQRVEDYERYLKNIEAEEDRIRRTKLQQEALRRKIAQCSNPLFDLTLKHPPSNSNKRVFSEEEDRFLLLMLFKYGIDRENVYELVRDEIRDSPLFELDFFFQSRTPIELNRRAITLLQCLEKEFNAGVVLDDGMKRRLAEEDENAKNMAEEVKEGAAEAGSEAAPGPGGADVAGKAMEPAPANGELNGKRPREEEDTAATAVAAAMTSTEPGPADKPSVNGDAKKPKTEQ
;
A
#
# COMPACT_ATOMS: atom_id res chain seq x y z
N MET A 1 -44.00 -13.80 -0.50
CA MET A 1 -44.87 -13.07 0.44
C MET A 1 -45.30 -11.84 -0.30
N ASP A 2 -46.57 -11.44 -0.18
CA ASP A 2 -46.96 -10.09 -0.59
C ASP A 2 -46.37 -9.11 0.42
N ASP A 3 -46.01 -7.89 -0.01
CA ASP A 3 -45.31 -6.93 0.87
C ASP A 3 -46.11 -6.61 2.14
N GLN A 4 -47.44 -6.64 2.06
CA GLN A 4 -48.34 -6.52 3.22
C GLN A 4 -48.11 -7.63 4.25
N GLU A 5 -47.98 -8.89 3.82
CA GLU A 5 -47.77 -10.06 4.70
C GLU A 5 -46.40 -9.99 5.43
N TYR A 6 -45.38 -9.42 4.79
CA TYR A 6 -44.08 -9.16 5.40
C TYR A 6 -44.14 -8.00 6.41
N LEU A 7 -44.79 -6.89 6.05
CA LEU A 7 -45.02 -5.75 6.94
C LEU A 7 -45.84 -6.15 8.18
N GLU A 8 -46.85 -7.01 8.05
CA GLU A 8 -47.63 -7.51 9.19
C GLU A 8 -46.77 -8.29 10.19
N LYS A 9 -45.84 -9.13 9.71
CA LYS A 9 -44.90 -9.90 10.54
C LYS A 9 -43.82 -9.02 11.19
N LEU A 10 -43.54 -7.84 10.62
CA LEU A 10 -42.60 -6.86 11.18
C LEU A 10 -43.19 -5.99 12.28
N LYS A 11 -44.53 -5.80 12.36
CA LYS A 11 -45.18 -4.91 13.36
C LYS A 11 -44.66 -5.11 14.80
N PRO A 12 -44.47 -6.33 15.34
CA PRO A 12 -43.95 -6.53 16.70
C PRO A 12 -42.49 -6.06 16.89
N PHE A 13 -41.69 -6.04 15.82
CA PHE A 13 -40.27 -5.67 15.86
C PHE A 13 -40.04 -4.17 15.64
N GLN A 14 -41.08 -3.40 15.29
CA GLN A 14 -40.99 -1.95 15.13
C GLN A 14 -41.24 -1.19 16.44
N GLU A 15 -41.76 -1.85 17.47
CA GLU A 15 -42.15 -1.22 18.73
C GLU A 15 -40.93 -0.76 19.57
N GLY A 16 -40.90 0.53 19.89
CA GLY A 16 -39.77 1.16 20.59
C GLY A 16 -38.52 1.41 19.73
N LEU A 17 -38.60 1.28 18.39
CA LEU A 17 -37.54 1.79 17.51
C LEU A 17 -37.41 3.33 17.67
N PRO A 18 -36.20 3.89 17.57
CA PRO A 18 -36.01 5.33 17.43
C PRO A 18 -36.82 5.90 16.24
N PRO A 19 -37.35 7.13 16.34
CA PRO A 19 -37.95 7.81 15.20
C PRO A 19 -36.91 8.02 14.10
N SER A 20 -37.33 7.93 12.84
CA SER A 20 -36.43 8.07 11.67
C SER A 20 -36.12 9.53 11.31
N ASP A 21 -36.19 10.43 12.28
CA ASP A 21 -36.07 11.88 12.08
C ASP A 21 -34.60 12.30 11.95
N PRO A 22 -34.21 13.00 10.86
CA PRO A 22 -32.86 13.52 10.66
C PRO A 22 -32.33 14.42 11.78
N GLU A 23 -33.16 15.18 12.51
CA GLU A 23 -32.65 15.94 13.67
C GLU A 23 -32.28 15.03 14.85
N SER A 24 -33.08 14.00 15.11
CA SER A 24 -32.79 12.98 16.11
C SER A 24 -31.54 12.16 15.74
N ASN A 25 -31.32 11.88 14.45
CA ASN A 25 -30.12 11.22 13.96
C ASN A 25 -28.89 12.13 14.10
N LYS A 26 -28.94 13.40 13.70
CA LYS A 26 -27.83 14.36 13.89
C LYS A 26 -27.33 14.41 15.34
N LYS A 27 -28.24 14.37 16.32
CA LYS A 27 -27.91 14.38 17.77
C LYS A 27 -27.24 13.09 18.28
N ARG A 28 -27.32 12.00 17.51
CA ARG A 28 -26.74 10.67 17.80
C ARG A 28 -25.46 10.41 17.00
N TYR A 29 -25.49 10.71 15.70
CA TYR A 29 -24.47 10.34 14.73
C TYR A 29 -23.28 11.31 14.75
N LEU A 30 -23.52 12.62 14.95
CA LEU A 30 -22.45 13.63 14.87
C LEU A 30 -21.70 13.76 16.20
N ILE A 31 -20.37 13.78 16.11
CA ILE A 31 -19.48 13.97 17.27
C ILE A 31 -19.64 15.39 17.83
N LYS A 32 -19.88 15.49 19.15
CA LYS A 32 -20.21 16.74 19.85
C LYS A 32 -18.95 17.58 20.16
N GLY A 33 -18.40 18.22 19.12
CA GLY A 33 -17.29 19.17 19.25
C GLY A 33 -15.91 18.53 19.38
N GLN A 34 -14.90 19.32 19.74
CA GLN A 34 -13.49 18.89 19.81
C GLN A 34 -13.13 18.05 21.05
N GLN A 35 -14.12 17.55 21.81
CA GLN A 35 -13.83 16.62 22.89
C GLN A 35 -13.46 15.25 22.30
N LYS A 36 -12.25 14.77 22.62
CA LYS A 36 -11.86 13.36 22.39
C LYS A 36 -12.95 12.47 22.99
N SER A 37 -13.28 11.37 22.29
CA SER A 37 -14.27 10.41 22.78
C SER A 37 -13.98 10.02 24.23
N GLU A 38 -15.03 10.07 25.05
CA GLU A 38 -14.97 9.61 26.42
C GLU A 38 -14.55 8.14 26.42
N PHE A 39 -13.55 7.80 27.23
CA PHE A 39 -12.96 6.46 27.20
C PHE A 39 -13.96 5.47 27.79
N ASP A 40 -14.46 4.56 26.96
CA ASP A 40 -15.47 3.57 27.31
C ASP A 40 -14.90 2.53 28.28
N LEU A 41 -14.84 2.91 29.56
CA LEU A 41 -14.22 2.15 30.63
C LEU A 41 -14.95 0.81 30.83
N GLU A 42 -16.28 0.83 30.83
CA GLU A 42 -17.11 -0.36 31.05
C GLU A 42 -17.05 -1.33 29.86
N GLY A 43 -17.16 -0.82 28.63
CA GLY A 43 -16.97 -1.62 27.42
C GLY A 43 -15.57 -2.23 27.35
N THR A 44 -14.54 -1.49 27.74
CA THR A 44 -13.16 -2.00 27.82
C THR A 44 -12.99 -3.07 28.92
N ILE A 45 -13.60 -2.88 30.09
CA ILE A 45 -13.57 -3.87 31.18
C ILE A 45 -14.25 -5.18 30.74
N LYS A 46 -15.48 -5.11 30.20
CA LYS A 46 -16.21 -6.30 29.72
C LYS A 46 -15.44 -7.03 28.62
N ARG A 47 -14.89 -6.28 27.66
CA ARG A 47 -14.02 -6.81 26.60
C ARG A 47 -12.81 -7.53 27.18
N PHE A 48 -12.08 -6.90 28.10
CA PHE A 48 -10.86 -7.47 28.69
C PHE A 48 -11.14 -8.68 29.58
N GLN A 49 -12.24 -8.68 30.33
CA GLN A 49 -12.70 -9.85 31.09
C GLN A 49 -12.92 -11.06 30.16
N HIS A 50 -13.56 -10.85 29.01
CA HIS A 50 -13.71 -11.91 28.00
C HIS A 50 -12.37 -12.33 27.36
N LEU A 51 -11.45 -11.39 27.08
CA LEU A 51 -10.11 -11.73 26.56
C LEU A 51 -9.31 -12.60 27.55
N LEU A 52 -9.31 -12.23 28.83
CA LEU A 52 -8.58 -12.95 29.89
C LEU A 52 -9.17 -14.34 30.14
N ASN A 53 -10.49 -14.50 30.03
CA ASN A 53 -11.17 -15.80 30.09
C ASN A 53 -10.82 -16.71 28.89
N LEU A 54 -10.55 -16.13 27.71
CA LEU A 54 -10.14 -16.89 26.51
C LEU A 54 -8.67 -17.34 26.57
N SER A 55 -7.76 -16.45 27.00
CA SER A 55 -6.34 -16.80 27.16
C SER A 55 -5.56 -15.81 28.02
N GLY A 56 -4.71 -16.36 28.90
CA GLY A 56 -3.70 -15.59 29.63
C GLY A 56 -2.70 -14.85 28.73
N LEU A 57 -2.58 -15.22 27.45
CA LEU A 57 -1.71 -14.49 26.49
C LEU A 57 -2.13 -13.03 26.30
N PHE A 58 -3.43 -12.71 26.37
CA PHE A 58 -3.90 -11.32 26.31
C PHE A 58 -3.41 -10.49 27.49
N ARG A 59 -3.19 -11.12 28.66
CA ARG A 59 -2.68 -10.46 29.87
C ARG A 59 -1.32 -9.82 29.63
N HIS A 60 -0.40 -10.53 28.96
CA HIS A 60 0.94 -10.02 28.63
C HIS A 60 0.89 -8.73 27.79
N PHE A 61 0.05 -8.68 26.75
CA PHE A 61 -0.12 -7.48 25.92
C PHE A 61 -0.80 -6.33 26.69
N ILE A 62 -1.81 -6.64 27.52
CA ILE A 62 -2.49 -5.65 28.36
C ILE A 62 -1.55 -5.07 29.42
N GLU A 63 -0.73 -5.89 30.10
CA GLU A 63 0.26 -5.45 31.10
C GLU A 63 1.36 -4.59 30.47
N ARG A 64 1.93 -5.02 29.32
CA ARG A 64 2.95 -4.25 28.58
C ARG A 64 2.42 -2.90 28.07
N LYS A 65 1.09 -2.75 27.92
CA LYS A 65 0.42 -1.48 27.59
C LYS A 65 -0.01 -0.66 28.81
N ALA A 66 -0.47 -1.29 29.88
CA ALA A 66 -0.75 -0.64 31.16
C ALA A 66 0.51 0.00 31.78
N ALA A 67 1.70 -0.53 31.47
CA ALA A 67 2.98 0.10 31.78
C ALA A 67 3.28 1.38 30.94
N LYS A 68 2.55 1.63 29.86
CA LYS A 68 2.67 2.83 28.99
C LYS A 68 1.51 3.83 29.13
N ASP A 69 0.33 3.41 29.61
CA ASP A 69 -0.88 4.25 29.72
C ASP A 69 -1.64 4.02 31.03
N GLU A 70 -1.73 5.07 31.86
CA GLU A 70 -2.44 5.09 33.14
C GLU A 70 -3.93 4.69 33.05
N LYS A 71 -4.59 4.90 31.91
CA LYS A 71 -6.00 4.52 31.73
C LYS A 71 -6.15 3.00 31.71
N PHE A 72 -5.29 2.32 30.95
CA PHE A 72 -5.25 0.86 30.90
C PHE A 72 -4.75 0.28 32.23
N GLN A 73 -3.87 0.98 32.96
CA GLN A 73 -3.51 0.61 34.33
C GLN A 73 -4.70 0.67 35.29
N LYS A 74 -5.58 1.69 35.19
CA LYS A 74 -6.81 1.77 36.00
C LYS A 74 -7.79 0.63 35.67
N VAL A 75 -7.98 0.31 34.38
CA VAL A 75 -8.79 -0.85 33.95
C VAL A 75 -8.23 -2.16 34.49
N LEU A 76 -6.92 -2.39 34.38
CA LEU A 76 -6.27 -3.60 34.89
C LEU A 76 -6.37 -3.72 36.41
N ASN A 77 -6.16 -2.63 37.15
CA ASN A 77 -6.31 -2.60 38.61
C ASN A 77 -7.75 -2.91 39.08
N ILE A 78 -8.78 -2.60 38.27
CA ILE A 78 -10.18 -2.96 38.56
C ILE A 78 -10.41 -4.45 38.29
N LEU A 79 -9.88 -4.98 37.19
CA LEU A 79 -9.97 -6.41 36.83
C LEU A 79 -9.25 -7.32 37.84
N ASP A 80 -8.06 -6.93 38.30
CA ASP A 80 -7.27 -7.69 39.28
C ASP A 80 -7.76 -7.53 40.74
N ASN A 81 -8.58 -6.51 41.04
CA ASN A 81 -8.99 -6.20 42.42
C ASN A 81 -10.44 -5.65 42.51
N PRO A 82 -11.46 -6.42 42.07
CA PRO A 82 -12.84 -5.93 41.88
C PRO A 82 -13.56 -5.50 43.18
N SER A 83 -13.05 -5.85 44.36
CA SER A 83 -13.65 -5.53 45.67
C SER A 83 -12.94 -4.42 46.46
N GLY A 84 -12.03 -3.66 45.83
CA GLY A 84 -11.62 -2.33 46.28
C GLY A 84 -10.84 -2.24 47.61
N ARG A 85 -10.34 -3.35 48.15
CA ARG A 85 -9.58 -3.36 49.43
C ARG A 85 -8.10 -3.06 49.21
N LYS A 86 -7.56 -2.08 49.95
CA LYS A 86 -6.12 -1.80 50.04
C LYS A 86 -5.40 -2.98 50.73
N GLY A 87 -4.68 -3.79 49.96
CA GLY A 87 -3.80 -4.82 50.50
C GLY A 87 -2.60 -4.21 51.23
N SER A 88 -2.38 -4.62 52.48
CA SER A 88 -1.15 -4.28 53.20
C SER A 88 0.04 -5.08 52.66
N LYS A 89 1.25 -4.52 52.67
CA LYS A 89 2.48 -5.23 52.26
C LYS A 89 2.80 -6.35 53.26
N GLY A 90 2.77 -7.62 52.82
CA GLY A 90 3.28 -8.71 53.64
C GLY A 90 3.18 -10.11 53.03
N SER A 91 4.35 -10.71 52.79
CA SER A 91 4.62 -12.15 52.68
C SER A 91 4.09 -12.96 51.47
N SER A 92 5.06 -13.60 50.80
CA SER A 92 5.05 -14.96 50.24
C SER A 92 3.97 -15.43 49.26
N HIS A 93 4.42 -15.97 48.13
CA HIS A 93 3.61 -16.70 47.16
C HIS A 93 3.14 -18.05 47.75
N GLN A 94 1.82 -18.27 47.86
CA GLN A 94 1.26 -19.60 48.00
C GLN A 94 -0.15 -19.65 47.38
N ASP A 95 -0.37 -20.60 46.47
CA ASP A 95 -1.64 -20.77 45.76
C ASP A 95 -2.76 -21.17 46.71
N LYS A 96 -3.75 -20.27 46.87
CA LYS A 96 -5.00 -20.51 47.59
C LYS A 96 -6.12 -19.72 46.93
N ARG A 97 -6.99 -20.42 46.18
CA ARG A 97 -8.37 -19.99 45.96
C ARG A 97 -9.02 -19.75 47.32
N ARG A 98 -9.17 -18.48 47.71
CA ARG A 98 -9.83 -18.10 48.95
C ARG A 98 -11.31 -18.43 48.82
N ARG A 99 -11.86 -19.24 49.73
CA ARG A 99 -13.32 -19.39 49.87
C ARG A 99 -13.91 -18.00 50.12
N LYS A 100 -14.99 -17.67 49.40
CA LYS A 100 -15.82 -16.48 49.70
C LYS A 100 -16.31 -16.60 51.14
N THR A 101 -16.54 -15.47 51.80
CA THR A 101 -17.24 -15.49 53.10
C THR A 101 -18.74 -15.65 52.87
N GLU A 102 -19.44 -16.27 53.83
CA GLU A 102 -20.92 -16.40 53.85
C GLU A 102 -21.60 -15.07 53.45
N THR A 103 -21.23 -13.96 54.09
CA THR A 103 -21.76 -12.61 53.81
C THR A 103 -21.33 -11.97 52.46
N GLU A 104 -20.45 -12.63 51.71
CA GLU A 104 -19.97 -12.23 50.37
C GLU A 104 -20.61 -13.12 49.29
N GLU A 105 -20.87 -14.39 49.62
CA GLU A 105 -21.66 -15.35 48.85
C GLU A 105 -23.17 -14.96 48.91
N ASP A 106 -23.69 -14.61 50.09
CA ASP A 106 -25.04 -14.05 50.29
C ASP A 106 -25.25 -12.72 49.53
N GLN A 107 -24.23 -11.86 49.43
CA GLN A 107 -24.31 -10.57 48.70
C GLN A 107 -24.18 -10.73 47.18
N GLU A 108 -23.73 -11.89 46.72
CA GLU A 108 -23.71 -12.26 45.31
C GLU A 108 -25.05 -12.90 44.95
N LEU A 109 -25.52 -13.86 45.77
CA LEU A 109 -26.85 -14.47 45.67
C LEU A 109 -27.97 -13.43 45.75
N LEU A 110 -27.93 -12.45 46.65
CA LEU A 110 -28.92 -11.36 46.71
C LEU A 110 -28.91 -10.45 45.46
N LYS A 111 -27.79 -10.38 44.71
CA LYS A 111 -27.73 -9.63 43.45
C LYS A 111 -28.22 -10.44 42.26
N ASP A 112 -28.03 -11.75 42.31
CA ASP A 112 -28.61 -12.67 41.34
C ASP A 112 -30.13 -12.79 41.56
N GLU A 113 -30.61 -12.83 42.82
CA GLU A 113 -32.03 -12.77 43.21
C GLU A 113 -32.69 -11.41 42.88
N GLU A 114 -32.05 -10.26 43.16
CA GLU A 114 -32.51 -8.96 42.65
C GLU A 114 -32.36 -8.83 41.11
N GLY A 115 -31.72 -9.82 40.45
CA GLY A 115 -31.52 -9.92 39.01
C GLY A 115 -32.42 -10.94 38.28
N GLU A 116 -33.38 -11.58 38.96
CA GLU A 116 -34.21 -12.70 38.47
C GLU A 116 -35.21 -12.39 37.31
N GLU A 117 -34.92 -11.44 36.42
CA GLU A 117 -35.56 -11.33 35.11
C GLU A 117 -34.66 -11.72 33.92
N GLN A 118 -33.35 -11.98 34.11
CA GLN A 118 -32.51 -12.50 33.01
C GLN A 118 -31.23 -13.24 33.45
N ASP A 119 -31.36 -14.56 33.60
CA ASP A 119 -30.29 -15.50 33.24
C ASP A 119 -29.82 -15.19 31.79
N GLN A 120 -28.63 -14.62 31.62
CA GLN A 120 -28.12 -14.23 30.29
C GLN A 120 -27.61 -15.43 29.49
N VAL A 121 -28.54 -16.31 29.10
CA VAL A 121 -28.38 -17.17 27.92
C VAL A 121 -28.29 -16.25 26.70
N GLY A 122 -27.07 -15.86 26.34
CA GLY A 122 -26.78 -14.87 25.29
C GLY A 122 -27.59 -15.12 24.02
N TYR A 123 -28.29 -14.07 23.57
CA TYR A 123 -29.40 -14.18 22.60
C TYR A 123 -28.99 -14.95 21.35
N GLN A 124 -29.70 -16.04 21.05
CA GLN A 124 -29.40 -16.96 19.95
C GLN A 124 -30.64 -17.24 19.12
N PHE A 125 -30.54 -17.02 17.81
CA PHE A 125 -31.55 -17.46 16.85
C PHE A 125 -31.46 -18.99 16.68
N ARG A 126 -32.58 -19.70 16.91
CA ARG A 126 -32.71 -21.13 16.60
C ARG A 126 -33.18 -21.38 15.16
N GLU A 127 -33.86 -20.39 14.57
CA GLU A 127 -34.46 -20.42 13.24
C GLU A 127 -34.08 -19.14 12.47
N SER A 128 -34.50 -19.02 11.21
CA SER A 128 -34.25 -17.81 10.42
C SER A 128 -34.99 -16.60 11.04
N PRO A 129 -34.33 -15.45 11.27
CA PRO A 129 -34.99 -14.29 11.87
C PRO A 129 -36.15 -13.77 10.99
N PRO A 130 -37.32 -13.44 11.55
CA PRO A 130 -38.51 -13.07 10.77
C PRO A 130 -38.39 -11.72 10.04
N PHE A 131 -37.44 -10.86 10.44
CA PHE A 131 -37.15 -9.61 9.75
C PHE A 131 -36.37 -9.80 8.44
N VAL A 132 -35.77 -10.98 8.19
CA VAL A 132 -35.12 -11.31 6.92
C VAL A 132 -36.19 -11.76 5.92
N ASN A 133 -36.26 -11.11 4.76
CA ASN A 133 -37.20 -11.44 3.69
C ASN A 133 -36.79 -12.75 2.95
N GLY A 134 -36.90 -13.89 3.63
CA GLY A 134 -36.53 -15.20 3.14
C GLY A 134 -36.11 -16.16 4.26
N GLN A 135 -35.22 -17.10 3.96
CA GLN A 135 -34.74 -18.10 4.93
C GLN A 135 -33.22 -18.23 4.89
N LEU A 136 -32.59 -18.12 6.06
CA LEU A 136 -31.17 -18.44 6.27
C LEU A 136 -30.95 -19.96 6.29
N ARG A 137 -29.80 -20.39 5.75
CA ARG A 137 -29.29 -21.77 5.95
C ARG A 137 -28.94 -22.00 7.43
N PRO A 138 -28.96 -23.24 7.95
CA PRO A 138 -28.57 -23.54 9.34
C PRO A 138 -27.17 -23.01 9.72
N TYR A 139 -26.20 -23.12 8.82
CA TYR A 139 -24.85 -22.58 9.05
C TYR A 139 -24.81 -21.04 9.02
N GLN A 140 -25.70 -20.37 8.28
CA GLN A 140 -25.81 -18.91 8.27
C GLN A 140 -26.42 -18.41 9.58
N ILE A 141 -27.37 -19.15 10.16
CA ILE A 141 -27.89 -18.90 11.51
C ILE A 141 -26.77 -19.08 12.56
N GLN A 142 -25.95 -20.13 12.45
CA GLN A 142 -24.77 -20.30 13.31
C GLN A 142 -23.77 -19.13 13.17
N GLY A 143 -23.53 -18.65 11.95
CA GLY A 143 -22.63 -17.51 11.70
C GLY A 143 -23.20 -16.18 12.21
N LEU A 144 -24.52 -15.98 12.09
CA LEU A 144 -25.23 -14.86 12.71
C LEU A 144 -25.10 -14.89 14.24
N ASN A 145 -25.35 -16.05 14.87
CA ASN A 145 -25.21 -16.21 16.32
C ASN A 145 -23.77 -15.96 16.80
N TRP A 146 -22.76 -16.32 16.00
CA TRP A 146 -21.36 -15.97 16.29
C TRP A 146 -21.10 -14.46 16.22
N LEU A 147 -21.63 -13.75 15.22
CA LEU A 147 -21.54 -12.28 15.15
C LEU A 147 -22.28 -11.60 16.33
N VAL A 148 -23.44 -12.13 16.73
CA VAL A 148 -24.20 -11.65 17.90
C VAL A 148 -23.41 -11.87 19.21
N SER A 149 -22.80 -13.04 19.39
CA SER A 149 -21.94 -13.35 20.55
C SER A 149 -20.73 -12.41 20.63
N LEU A 150 -20.10 -12.08 19.49
CA LEU A 150 -19.03 -11.08 19.44
C LEU A 150 -19.53 -9.68 19.82
N HIS A 151 -20.73 -9.25 19.37
CA HIS A 151 -21.28 -7.95 19.75
C HIS A 151 -21.55 -7.85 21.26
N GLN A 152 -22.21 -8.85 21.84
CA GLN A 152 -22.50 -8.92 23.28
C GLN A 152 -21.21 -8.86 24.13
N SER A 153 -20.11 -9.39 23.59
CA SER A 153 -18.77 -9.35 24.20
C SER A 153 -17.98 -8.06 23.94
N ASN A 154 -18.51 -7.12 23.15
CA ASN A 154 -17.81 -5.95 22.61
C ASN A 154 -16.47 -6.27 21.91
N LEU A 155 -16.46 -7.37 21.14
CA LEU A 155 -15.32 -7.83 20.34
C LEU A 155 -15.56 -7.60 18.84
N ALA A 156 -14.50 -7.19 18.15
CA ALA A 156 -14.44 -7.13 16.69
C ALA A 156 -14.14 -8.52 16.10
N GLY A 157 -14.49 -8.78 14.83
CA GLY A 157 -14.37 -10.11 14.22
C GLY A 157 -13.95 -10.17 12.75
N ILE A 158 -13.54 -11.37 12.30
CA ILE A 158 -13.19 -11.72 10.92
C ILE A 158 -14.13 -12.85 10.42
N LEU A 159 -15.04 -12.52 9.51
CA LEU A 159 -15.85 -13.49 8.79
C LEU A 159 -15.08 -14.00 7.56
N ALA A 160 -14.45 -15.16 7.73
CA ALA A 160 -13.49 -15.79 6.81
C ALA A 160 -14.02 -17.05 6.10
N ASP A 161 -15.34 -17.32 6.15
CA ASP A 161 -16.03 -18.35 5.37
C ASP A 161 -15.62 -18.35 3.88
N GLU A 162 -15.60 -19.52 3.23
CA GLU A 162 -15.23 -19.65 1.81
C GLU A 162 -16.08 -18.76 0.88
N MET A 163 -15.51 -18.38 -0.28
CA MET A 163 -16.17 -17.53 -1.27
C MET A 163 -17.45 -18.19 -1.82
N GLY A 164 -18.59 -17.65 -1.43
CA GLY A 164 -19.90 -18.10 -1.92
C GLY A 164 -20.89 -18.49 -0.82
N LEU A 165 -20.44 -18.73 0.42
CA LEU A 165 -21.28 -19.14 1.56
C LEU A 165 -22.23 -18.04 2.11
N GLY A 166 -22.46 -16.95 1.36
CA GLY A 166 -23.44 -15.92 1.73
C GLY A 166 -23.01 -14.98 2.85
N LYS A 167 -21.72 -14.65 2.98
CA LYS A 167 -21.19 -13.71 3.99
C LYS A 167 -21.93 -12.36 4.04
N THR A 168 -22.30 -11.82 2.88
CA THR A 168 -23.11 -10.60 2.73
C THR A 168 -24.46 -10.74 3.44
N LEU A 169 -25.16 -11.85 3.24
CA LEU A 169 -26.44 -12.15 3.89
C LEU A 169 -26.28 -12.34 5.42
N GLN A 170 -25.27 -13.08 5.88
CA GLN A 170 -24.95 -13.21 7.32
C GLN A 170 -24.75 -11.82 7.96
N THR A 171 -24.06 -10.91 7.25
CA THR A 171 -23.79 -9.53 7.70
C THR A 171 -25.04 -8.65 7.70
N ILE A 172 -25.88 -8.72 6.66
CA ILE A 172 -27.15 -7.97 6.60
C ILE A 172 -28.11 -8.46 7.69
N SER A 173 -28.18 -9.77 7.94
CA SER A 173 -28.97 -10.32 9.05
C SER A 173 -28.46 -9.87 10.42
N PHE A 174 -27.14 -9.68 10.58
CA PHE A 174 -26.56 -9.11 11.80
C PHE A 174 -26.92 -7.63 11.97
N ILE A 175 -26.88 -6.81 10.91
CA ILE A 175 -27.39 -5.42 10.96
C ILE A 175 -28.90 -5.40 11.26
N GLY A 176 -29.66 -6.37 10.74
CA GLY A 176 -31.06 -6.59 11.09
C GLY A 176 -31.27 -6.90 12.59
N TYR A 177 -30.43 -7.73 13.19
CA TYR A 177 -30.43 -7.97 14.65
C TYR A 177 -30.15 -6.67 15.43
N MET A 178 -29.14 -5.90 15.04
CA MET A 178 -28.83 -4.60 15.66
C MET A 178 -30.03 -3.65 15.62
N ARG A 179 -30.71 -3.59 14.47
CA ARG A 179 -31.89 -2.75 14.24
C ARG A 179 -33.12 -3.21 15.03
N TYR A 180 -33.49 -4.49 14.95
CA TYR A 180 -34.79 -4.99 15.41
C TYR A 180 -34.79 -5.62 16.81
N VAL A 181 -33.63 -6.12 17.28
CA VAL A 181 -33.50 -6.70 18.61
C VAL A 181 -32.88 -5.69 19.57
N GLU A 182 -31.74 -5.09 19.21
CA GLU A 182 -31.06 -4.09 20.06
C GLU A 182 -31.58 -2.65 19.87
N LYS A 183 -32.49 -2.43 18.91
CA LYS A 183 -33.13 -1.13 18.62
C LYS A 183 -32.13 -0.02 18.20
N LYS A 184 -30.92 -0.41 17.76
CA LYS A 184 -29.85 0.43 17.23
C LYS A 184 -29.95 0.53 15.70
N ARG A 185 -30.50 1.63 15.17
CA ARG A 185 -30.69 1.83 13.72
C ARG A 185 -29.41 2.05 12.92
N GLY A 186 -28.37 2.62 13.52
CA GLY A 186 -27.13 3.05 12.87
C GLY A 186 -26.36 4.09 13.69
N PRO A 187 -25.28 4.69 13.15
CA PRO A 187 -24.90 4.65 11.75
C PRO A 187 -23.92 3.52 11.43
N PHE A 188 -24.12 2.87 10.28
CA PHE A 188 -23.26 1.80 9.78
C PHE A 188 -22.56 2.20 8.48
N VAL A 189 -21.29 1.83 8.32
CA VAL A 189 -20.56 2.00 7.05
C VAL A 189 -20.06 0.66 6.52
N VAL A 190 -20.37 0.38 5.26
CA VAL A 190 -19.90 -0.80 4.50
C VAL A 190 -18.92 -0.32 3.44
N ILE A 191 -17.68 -0.79 3.54
CA ILE A 191 -16.57 -0.40 2.68
C ILE A 191 -16.19 -1.60 1.82
N ALA A 192 -16.33 -1.49 0.51
CA ALA A 192 -16.21 -2.64 -0.39
C ALA A 192 -15.59 -2.28 -1.76
N PRO A 193 -15.19 -3.26 -2.58
CA PRO A 193 -14.74 -3.01 -3.95
C PRO A 193 -15.82 -2.31 -4.81
N LYS A 194 -15.43 -1.37 -5.69
CA LYS A 194 -16.35 -0.58 -6.54
C LYS A 194 -17.39 -1.44 -7.29
N SER A 195 -16.98 -2.62 -7.76
CA SER A 195 -17.82 -3.62 -8.43
C SER A 195 -18.93 -4.23 -7.57
N THR A 196 -18.75 -4.30 -6.25
CA THR A 196 -19.68 -4.98 -5.32
C THR A 196 -20.67 -4.03 -4.66
N LEU A 197 -20.50 -2.72 -4.76
CA LEU A 197 -21.36 -1.73 -4.06
C LEU A 197 -22.83 -1.89 -4.43
N ASN A 198 -23.13 -2.12 -5.72
CA ASN A 198 -24.49 -2.41 -6.18
C ASN A 198 -24.99 -3.81 -5.80
N ASN A 199 -24.10 -4.80 -5.59
CA ASN A 199 -24.49 -6.09 -5.00
C ASN A 199 -24.91 -5.90 -3.53
N TRP A 200 -24.13 -5.13 -2.74
CA TRP A 200 -24.47 -4.81 -1.36
C TRP A 200 -25.82 -4.08 -1.27
N LEU A 201 -26.06 -3.04 -2.08
CA LEU A 201 -27.34 -2.33 -2.08
C LEU A 201 -28.51 -3.24 -2.51
N ARG A 202 -28.35 -4.04 -3.58
CA ARG A 202 -29.38 -4.99 -4.02
C ARG A 202 -29.73 -6.03 -2.95
N GLU A 203 -28.73 -6.57 -2.26
CA GLU A 203 -28.96 -7.54 -1.19
C GLU A 203 -29.62 -6.87 0.03
N ILE A 204 -29.19 -5.66 0.45
CA ILE A 204 -29.85 -4.92 1.54
C ILE A 204 -31.33 -4.67 1.22
N ASN A 205 -31.62 -4.11 0.05
CA ASN A 205 -32.98 -3.79 -0.38
C ASN A 205 -33.85 -5.05 -0.55
N ARG A 206 -33.24 -6.20 -0.85
CA ARG A 206 -33.93 -7.49 -0.97
C ARG A 206 -34.26 -8.10 0.38
N TRP A 207 -33.27 -8.24 1.26
CA TRP A 207 -33.39 -9.00 2.51
C TRP A 207 -33.97 -8.17 3.66
N THR A 208 -33.78 -6.85 3.63
CA THR A 208 -34.27 -5.89 4.65
C THR A 208 -34.72 -4.57 3.99
N PRO A 209 -35.85 -4.54 3.26
CA PRO A 209 -36.28 -3.38 2.46
C PRO A 209 -36.45 -2.06 3.24
N GLU A 210 -36.77 -2.17 4.53
CA GLU A 210 -36.98 -1.07 5.49
C GLU A 210 -35.73 -0.22 5.79
N VAL A 211 -34.54 -0.66 5.40
CA VAL A 211 -33.26 -0.02 5.78
C VAL A 211 -32.84 1.04 4.77
N ASN A 212 -32.70 2.29 5.20
CA ASN A 212 -32.27 3.41 4.35
C ASN A 212 -30.77 3.30 4.04
N ALA A 213 -30.43 2.51 3.02
CA ALA A 213 -29.09 2.37 2.50
C ALA A 213 -28.87 3.25 1.26
N PHE A 214 -27.70 3.89 1.16
CA PHE A 214 -27.30 4.56 -0.08
C PHE A 214 -25.83 4.28 -0.43
N ILE A 215 -25.52 4.28 -1.72
CA ILE A 215 -24.15 4.20 -2.22
C ILE A 215 -23.59 5.62 -2.35
N LEU A 216 -22.47 5.90 -1.70
CA LEU A 216 -21.70 7.12 -1.96
C LEU A 216 -20.76 6.85 -3.14
N GLN A 217 -21.21 7.20 -4.34
CA GLN A 217 -20.44 7.23 -5.59
C GLN A 217 -20.70 8.55 -6.34
N GLY A 218 -20.16 8.65 -7.56
CA GLY A 218 -20.30 9.81 -8.42
C GLY A 218 -19.08 10.74 -8.44
N ASP A 219 -19.17 11.74 -9.30
CA ASP A 219 -18.15 12.77 -9.48
C ASP A 219 -18.17 13.82 -8.36
N LYS A 220 -17.25 14.79 -8.41
CA LYS A 220 -17.02 15.75 -7.32
C LYS A 220 -18.30 16.51 -6.91
N GLU A 221 -19.13 16.89 -7.88
CA GLU A 221 -20.38 17.61 -7.63
C GLU A 221 -21.48 16.70 -7.07
N GLU A 222 -21.63 15.50 -7.62
CA GLU A 222 -22.59 14.50 -7.15
C GLU A 222 -22.29 14.07 -5.71
N ARG A 223 -21.01 13.81 -5.40
CA ARG A 223 -20.59 13.53 -4.03
C ARG A 223 -20.80 14.73 -3.11
N ALA A 224 -20.58 15.96 -3.56
CA ALA A 224 -20.91 17.14 -2.75
C ALA A 224 -22.43 17.21 -2.43
N LYS A 225 -23.29 16.93 -3.41
CA LYS A 225 -24.76 16.84 -3.23
C LYS A 225 -25.14 15.71 -2.26
N LEU A 226 -24.60 14.49 -2.42
CA LEU A 226 -24.86 13.36 -1.52
C LEU A 226 -24.31 13.57 -0.10
N VAL A 227 -23.12 14.16 0.03
CA VAL A 227 -22.50 14.48 1.33
C VAL A 227 -23.32 15.54 2.07
N SER A 228 -23.78 16.59 1.37
CA SER A 228 -24.63 17.63 1.97
C SER A 228 -26.01 17.07 2.34
N ASN A 229 -26.71 16.46 1.38
CA ASN A 229 -28.13 16.18 1.49
C ASN A 229 -28.46 14.87 2.23
N LYS A 230 -27.53 13.90 2.30
CA LYS A 230 -27.70 12.65 3.05
C LYS A 230 -26.72 12.48 4.20
N LEU A 231 -25.41 12.53 3.93
CA LEU A 231 -24.40 12.17 4.93
C LEU A 231 -24.36 13.16 6.11
N MET A 232 -24.24 14.46 5.84
CA MET A 232 -24.26 15.52 6.86
C MET A 232 -25.68 15.86 7.34
N ALA A 233 -26.70 15.46 6.58
CA ALA A 233 -28.09 15.49 7.02
C ALA A 233 -28.43 14.36 8.00
N CYS A 234 -27.62 13.30 8.06
CA CYS A 234 -27.88 12.06 8.81
C CYS A 234 -29.19 11.34 8.40
N ASP A 235 -29.55 11.44 7.12
CA ASP A 235 -30.66 10.72 6.47
C ASP A 235 -30.16 9.42 5.81
N PHE A 236 -29.77 8.46 6.66
CA PHE A 236 -29.38 7.10 6.29
C PHE A 236 -29.33 6.19 7.53
N ASP A 237 -29.43 4.87 7.32
CA ASP A 237 -29.03 3.84 8.28
C ASP A 237 -27.65 3.24 7.91
N ILE A 238 -27.43 2.99 6.61
CA ILE A 238 -26.20 2.39 6.05
C ILE A 238 -25.61 3.26 4.93
N VAL A 239 -24.31 3.54 5.00
CA VAL A 239 -23.52 4.10 3.88
C VAL A 239 -22.69 3.00 3.23
N VAL A 240 -22.85 2.81 1.92
CA VAL A 240 -22.05 1.87 1.11
C VAL A 240 -21.03 2.68 0.29
N ALA A 241 -19.73 2.46 0.49
CA ALA A 241 -18.66 3.28 -0.12
C ALA A 241 -17.48 2.45 -0.66
N SER A 242 -16.76 3.00 -1.65
CA SER A 242 -15.50 2.42 -2.12
C SER A 242 -14.30 2.87 -1.29
N TYR A 243 -13.25 2.05 -1.24
CA TYR A 243 -11.98 2.39 -0.57
C TYR A 243 -11.41 3.76 -1.00
N GLU A 244 -11.53 4.12 -2.28
CA GLU A 244 -11.05 5.41 -2.80
C GLU A 244 -11.87 6.59 -2.29
N ILE A 245 -13.19 6.43 -2.20
CA ILE A 245 -14.11 7.49 -1.79
C ILE A 245 -13.97 7.75 -0.29
N ILE A 246 -13.73 6.71 0.50
CA ILE A 246 -13.37 6.84 1.92
C ILE A 246 -12.09 7.68 2.11
N ILE A 247 -11.07 7.52 1.25
CA ILE A 247 -9.85 8.34 1.30
C ILE A 247 -10.12 9.79 0.86
N LYS A 248 -10.92 9.99 -0.21
CA LYS A 248 -11.27 11.31 -0.76
C LYS A 248 -12.13 12.14 0.21
N GLU A 249 -13.18 11.55 0.77
CA GLU A 249 -14.20 12.22 1.61
C GLU A 249 -13.95 12.07 3.12
N LYS A 250 -12.72 11.70 3.53
CA LYS A 250 -12.36 11.39 4.93
C LYS A 250 -12.72 12.48 5.95
N SER A 251 -12.77 13.75 5.54
CA SER A 251 -13.15 14.89 6.37
C SER A 251 -14.63 14.90 6.77
N SER A 252 -15.48 14.21 6.01
CA SER A 252 -16.92 14.04 6.30
C SER A 252 -17.15 12.81 7.19
N PHE A 253 -16.53 11.68 6.85
CA PHE A 253 -16.66 10.43 7.62
C PHE A 253 -16.15 10.53 9.07
N LYS A 254 -15.12 11.35 9.33
CA LYS A 254 -14.61 11.64 10.69
C LYS A 254 -15.57 12.40 11.60
N LYS A 255 -16.62 13.04 11.08
CA LYS A 255 -17.57 13.80 11.89
C LYS A 255 -18.67 12.92 12.48
N ILE A 256 -18.72 11.66 12.08
CA ILE A 256 -19.75 10.69 12.44
C ILE A 256 -19.11 9.63 13.34
N ASP A 257 -19.77 9.30 14.47
CA ASP A 257 -19.39 8.18 15.33
C ASP A 257 -20.09 6.90 14.85
N TRP A 258 -19.32 5.89 14.44
CA TRP A 258 -19.87 4.71 13.75
C TRP A 258 -20.15 3.54 14.71
N GLU A 259 -21.31 2.90 14.60
CA GLU A 259 -21.60 1.69 15.38
C GLU A 259 -20.77 0.50 14.86
N TYR A 260 -20.76 0.31 13.54
CA TYR A 260 -19.90 -0.65 12.85
C TYR A 260 -19.24 -0.04 11.62
N ILE A 261 -17.92 -0.26 11.52
CA ILE A 261 -17.18 -0.23 10.24
C ILE A 261 -17.06 -1.68 9.75
N ILE A 262 -17.70 -1.95 8.61
CA ILE A 262 -17.75 -3.26 7.96
C ILE A 262 -16.91 -3.18 6.69
N ILE A 263 -15.98 -4.12 6.50
CA ILE A 263 -15.05 -4.08 5.38
C ILE A 263 -15.11 -5.39 4.60
N ASP A 264 -15.67 -5.31 3.40
CA ASP A 264 -15.64 -6.38 2.41
C ASP A 264 -14.26 -6.47 1.74
N GLU A 265 -13.88 -7.69 1.36
CA GLU A 265 -12.57 -8.03 0.81
C GLU A 265 -11.39 -7.38 1.56
N ALA A 266 -11.34 -7.61 2.88
CA ALA A 266 -10.35 -7.07 3.82
C ALA A 266 -8.87 -7.35 3.45
N HIS A 267 -8.61 -8.20 2.45
CA HIS A 267 -7.31 -8.41 1.80
C HIS A 267 -6.69 -7.10 1.24
N ARG A 268 -7.39 -5.97 1.26
CA ARG A 268 -6.88 -4.63 0.90
C ARG A 268 -6.15 -3.89 2.03
N ILE A 269 -6.23 -4.36 3.28
CA ILE A 269 -5.66 -3.67 4.47
C ILE A 269 -4.42 -4.41 5.03
N LYS A 270 -3.76 -5.22 4.18
CA LYS A 270 -2.57 -6.03 4.53
C LYS A 270 -1.34 -5.22 4.94
N ASN A 271 -1.19 -4.00 4.44
CA ASN A 271 -0.12 -3.09 4.81
C ASN A 271 -0.71 -1.95 5.67
N GLU A 272 -0.14 -1.74 6.85
CA GLU A 272 -0.51 -0.63 7.72
C GLU A 272 -0.11 0.74 7.18
N GLU A 273 0.94 0.82 6.37
CA GLU A 273 1.38 2.06 5.69
C GLU A 273 0.41 2.47 4.58
N SER A 274 -0.56 1.60 4.22
CA SER A 274 -1.59 1.92 3.26
C SER A 274 -2.41 3.12 3.74
N MET A 275 -2.55 4.13 2.88
CA MET A 275 -3.42 5.29 3.12
C MET A 275 -4.83 4.90 3.57
N LEU A 276 -5.34 3.75 3.10
CA LEU A 276 -6.62 3.19 3.54
C LEU A 276 -6.58 2.77 5.02
N SER A 277 -5.55 2.04 5.45
CA SER A 277 -5.38 1.61 6.85
C SER A 277 -5.26 2.82 7.77
N GLN A 278 -4.43 3.80 7.39
CA GLN A 278 -4.24 5.03 8.15
C GLN A 278 -5.53 5.85 8.30
N VAL A 279 -6.31 6.04 7.21
CA VAL A 279 -7.58 6.78 7.26
C VAL A 279 -8.62 6.06 8.12
N LEU A 280 -8.71 4.73 8.03
CA LEU A 280 -9.68 3.96 8.79
C LEU A 280 -9.35 3.86 10.29
N ARG A 281 -8.05 3.86 10.65
CA ARG A 281 -7.58 4.00 12.03
C ARG A 281 -7.91 5.38 12.63
N GLU A 282 -8.27 6.37 11.81
CA GLU A 282 -8.64 7.73 12.21
C GLU A 282 -10.16 7.96 12.36
N PHE A 283 -10.99 6.95 12.08
CA PHE A 283 -12.45 7.01 12.28
C PHE A 283 -12.83 6.44 13.66
N THR A 284 -13.77 7.08 14.36
CA THR A 284 -14.31 6.49 15.61
C THR A 284 -15.33 5.41 15.28
N SER A 285 -15.23 4.27 15.97
CA SER A 285 -16.16 3.15 15.77
C SER A 285 -16.27 2.28 17.02
N ARG A 286 -17.50 1.88 17.41
CA ARG A 286 -17.73 0.96 18.54
C ARG A 286 -17.15 -0.43 18.27
N ASN A 287 -17.54 -1.04 17.15
CA ASN A 287 -17.06 -2.36 16.73
C ASN A 287 -16.66 -2.38 15.25
N ARG A 288 -15.93 -3.42 14.84
CA ARG A 288 -15.41 -3.58 13.47
C ARG A 288 -15.59 -5.02 13.00
N LEU A 289 -15.96 -5.18 11.73
CA LEU A 289 -16.16 -6.48 11.09
C LEU A 289 -15.36 -6.55 9.78
N LEU A 290 -14.39 -7.46 9.73
CA LEU A 290 -13.63 -7.75 8.52
C LEU A 290 -14.24 -8.96 7.80
N ILE A 291 -14.45 -8.87 6.50
CA ILE A 291 -15.02 -9.92 5.65
C ILE A 291 -13.97 -10.26 4.58
N THR A 292 -13.67 -11.55 4.40
CA THR A 292 -12.64 -11.98 3.43
C THR A 292 -12.91 -13.38 2.89
N GLY A 293 -12.57 -13.62 1.62
CA GLY A 293 -12.50 -14.98 1.05
C GLY A 293 -11.21 -15.73 1.36
N THR A 294 -10.14 -15.01 1.71
CA THR A 294 -8.79 -15.54 1.96
C THR A 294 -8.27 -14.91 3.26
N PRO A 295 -8.34 -15.59 4.41
CA PRO A 295 -8.04 -14.97 5.70
C PRO A 295 -6.59 -14.55 5.89
N LEU A 296 -5.64 -15.30 5.32
CA LEU A 296 -4.20 -15.06 5.42
C LEU A 296 -3.54 -15.36 4.07
N GLN A 297 -2.54 -14.58 3.68
CA GLN A 297 -1.77 -14.85 2.45
C GLN A 297 -0.25 -14.69 2.64
N ASN A 298 0.35 -15.48 3.54
CA ASN A 298 1.80 -15.71 3.69
C ASN A 298 2.67 -14.67 4.47
N ASN A 299 2.13 -13.87 5.40
CA ASN A 299 2.94 -13.03 6.30
C ASN A 299 2.33 -12.88 7.71
N LEU A 300 3.17 -12.86 8.76
CA LEU A 300 2.77 -12.57 10.15
C LEU A 300 2.47 -11.07 10.35
N HIS A 301 3.19 -10.16 9.67
CA HIS A 301 2.91 -8.72 9.74
C HIS A 301 1.51 -8.36 9.22
N GLU A 302 1.03 -9.10 8.21
CA GLU A 302 -0.33 -8.97 7.68
C GLU A 302 -1.37 -9.35 8.75
N LEU A 303 -1.12 -10.43 9.49
CA LEU A 303 -1.99 -10.84 10.59
C LEU A 303 -2.00 -9.79 11.72
N TRP A 304 -0.83 -9.31 12.14
CA TRP A 304 -0.76 -8.25 13.15
C TRP A 304 -1.46 -6.97 12.68
N ALA A 305 -1.30 -6.57 11.42
CA ALA A 305 -1.98 -5.39 10.87
C ALA A 305 -3.52 -5.53 10.92
N LEU A 306 -4.05 -6.73 10.71
CA LEU A 306 -5.47 -7.05 10.86
C LEU A 306 -5.91 -7.09 12.34
N LEU A 307 -5.11 -7.68 13.23
CA LEU A 307 -5.37 -7.72 14.68
C LEU A 307 -5.35 -6.32 15.32
N ASN A 308 -4.38 -5.47 14.94
CA ASN A 308 -4.31 -4.06 15.30
C ASN A 308 -5.53 -3.31 14.75
N PHE A 309 -5.95 -3.58 13.51
CA PHE A 309 -7.17 -2.97 12.97
C PHE A 309 -8.44 -3.36 13.75
N LEU A 310 -8.55 -4.62 14.20
CA LEU A 310 -9.68 -5.07 15.03
C LEU A 310 -9.63 -4.47 16.44
N LEU A 311 -8.50 -4.63 17.13
CA LEU A 311 -8.29 -4.29 18.54
C LEU A 311 -7.00 -3.46 18.73
N PRO A 312 -6.97 -2.18 18.30
CA PRO A 312 -5.83 -1.29 18.50
C PRO A 312 -5.61 -0.98 19.99
N ASP A 313 -6.66 -1.15 20.79
CA ASP A 313 -6.61 -1.07 22.26
C ASP A 313 -5.68 -2.14 22.86
N VAL A 314 -5.46 -3.27 22.18
CA VAL A 314 -4.55 -4.35 22.62
C VAL A 314 -3.27 -4.39 21.76
N PHE A 315 -3.42 -4.44 20.43
CA PHE A 315 -2.31 -4.72 19.49
C PHE A 315 -1.73 -3.45 18.84
N SER A 316 -1.55 -2.38 19.61
CA SER A 316 -1.07 -1.07 19.09
C SER A 316 0.40 -1.00 18.64
N ASP A 317 1.21 -2.02 18.94
CA ASP A 317 2.67 -1.99 18.84
C ASP A 317 3.14 -3.23 18.07
N SER A 318 3.74 -3.06 16.88
CA SER A 318 4.22 -4.19 16.06
C SER A 318 5.46 -4.79 16.66
N GLN A 319 6.43 -3.94 17.03
CA GLN A 319 7.68 -4.43 17.60
C GLN A 319 7.40 -5.24 18.86
N ALA A 320 6.43 -4.86 19.69
CA ALA A 320 6.04 -5.68 20.85
C ALA A 320 5.46 -7.08 20.50
N PHE A 321 4.88 -7.25 19.31
CA PHE A 321 4.35 -8.53 18.79
C PHE A 321 5.45 -9.34 18.07
N ASP A 322 6.28 -8.68 17.28
CA ASP A 322 7.45 -9.27 16.60
C ASP A 322 8.52 -9.71 17.62
N ASP A 323 8.78 -8.91 18.66
CA ASP A 323 9.61 -9.24 19.82
C ASP A 323 9.14 -10.56 20.44
N TRP A 324 7.83 -10.65 20.77
CA TRP A 324 7.22 -11.83 21.41
C TRP A 324 7.33 -13.09 20.54
N PHE A 325 7.19 -12.94 19.22
CA PHE A 325 7.37 -14.05 18.27
C PHE A 325 8.86 -14.45 18.08
N SER A 326 9.80 -13.56 18.41
CA SER A 326 11.24 -13.77 18.24
C SER A 326 11.99 -14.21 19.51
N SER A 327 11.45 -13.94 20.69
CA SER A 327 12.14 -14.16 21.98
C SER A 327 12.26 -15.62 22.41
N GLU A 328 11.39 -16.50 21.92
CA GLU A 328 11.40 -17.95 22.21
C GLU A 328 12.07 -18.71 21.04
N SER A 329 13.37 -18.47 20.87
CA SER A 329 14.12 -18.74 19.64
C SER A 329 14.67 -20.18 19.48
N SER A 330 13.83 -21.21 19.71
CA SER A 330 14.11 -22.58 19.24
C SER A 330 13.23 -22.94 18.03
N GLU A 331 13.67 -23.88 17.19
CA GLU A 331 12.87 -24.32 16.04
C GLU A 331 11.69 -25.22 16.44
N GLU A 332 11.74 -25.83 17.63
CA GLU A 332 10.62 -26.58 18.20
C GLU A 332 9.53 -25.64 18.76
N ASP A 333 9.94 -24.55 19.44
CA ASP A 333 9.03 -23.58 20.06
C ASP A 333 8.24 -22.75 19.02
N LYS A 334 8.81 -22.47 17.84
CA LYS A 334 8.03 -21.88 16.72
C LYS A 334 6.76 -22.68 16.41
N GLY A 335 6.81 -24.01 16.58
CA GLY A 335 5.67 -24.91 16.37
C GLY A 335 4.59 -24.85 17.46
N THR A 336 4.92 -24.40 18.68
CA THR A 336 3.97 -24.16 19.78
C THR A 336 3.46 -22.71 19.77
N ILE A 337 4.30 -21.72 19.46
CA ILE A 337 3.90 -20.30 19.33
C ILE A 337 2.83 -20.13 18.24
N VAL A 338 2.97 -20.79 17.08
CA VAL A 338 1.93 -20.77 16.02
C VAL A 338 0.62 -21.39 16.52
N LYS A 339 0.66 -22.45 17.34
CA LYS A 339 -0.55 -23.04 17.95
C LYS A 339 -1.19 -22.10 18.97
N GLN A 340 -0.40 -21.45 19.82
CA GLN A 340 -0.87 -20.41 20.76
C GLN A 340 -1.56 -19.26 20.02
N LEU A 341 -0.96 -18.77 18.93
CA LEU A 341 -1.49 -17.73 18.06
C LEU A 341 -2.80 -18.16 17.37
N HIS A 342 -2.94 -19.42 16.97
CA HIS A 342 -4.22 -19.95 16.48
C HIS A 342 -5.29 -20.03 17.58
N THR A 343 -4.95 -20.44 18.81
CA THR A 343 -5.86 -20.38 19.97
C THR A 343 -6.31 -18.94 20.27
N VAL A 344 -5.40 -17.96 20.13
CA VAL A 344 -5.69 -16.53 20.25
C VAL A 344 -6.61 -16.02 19.14
N LEU A 345 -6.53 -16.57 17.92
CA LEU A 345 -7.35 -16.15 16.77
C LEU A 345 -8.71 -16.85 16.67
N GLN A 346 -8.83 -18.10 17.12
CA GLN A 346 -10.02 -18.94 16.96
C GLN A 346 -11.33 -18.26 17.41
N PRO A 347 -11.38 -17.46 18.49
CA PRO A 347 -12.60 -16.74 18.88
C PRO A 347 -13.01 -15.64 17.89
N PHE A 348 -12.03 -15.03 17.22
CA PHE A 348 -12.19 -13.85 16.35
C PHE A 348 -12.36 -14.19 14.87
N LEU A 349 -12.09 -15.44 14.46
CA LEU A 349 -12.06 -15.84 13.07
C LEU A 349 -12.99 -17.04 12.82
N LEU A 350 -14.14 -16.79 12.19
CA LEU A 350 -15.03 -17.84 11.71
C LEU A 350 -14.68 -18.20 10.26
N ARG A 351 -14.20 -19.42 10.04
CA ARG A 351 -13.93 -19.98 8.71
C ARG A 351 -14.54 -21.38 8.60
N ARG A 352 -15.29 -21.61 7.53
CA ARG A 352 -15.83 -22.92 7.11
C ARG A 352 -15.62 -23.12 5.60
N LEU A 353 -15.47 -24.37 5.18
CA LEU A 353 -15.31 -24.76 3.77
C LEU A 353 -16.67 -25.15 3.16
N LYS A 354 -16.84 -25.00 1.84
CA LYS A 354 -18.07 -25.41 1.14
C LYS A 354 -18.41 -26.88 1.37
N ASN A 355 -17.40 -27.75 1.27
CA ASN A 355 -17.55 -29.20 1.36
C ASN A 355 -18.00 -29.68 2.76
N GLU A 356 -17.78 -28.89 3.80
CA GLU A 356 -18.19 -29.18 5.19
C GLU A 356 -19.67 -28.80 5.44
N VAL A 357 -20.23 -27.94 4.59
CA VAL A 357 -21.40 -27.10 4.94
C VAL A 357 -22.57 -27.22 3.95
N GLU A 358 -22.29 -27.35 2.64
CA GLU A 358 -23.30 -27.25 1.58
C GLU A 358 -23.26 -28.49 0.67
N THR A 359 -23.79 -29.61 1.16
CA THR A 359 -23.85 -30.89 0.43
C THR A 359 -24.70 -30.86 -0.85
N SER A 360 -25.50 -29.82 -1.07
CA SER A 360 -26.28 -29.66 -2.31
C SER A 360 -25.49 -29.04 -3.46
N LEU A 361 -24.28 -28.51 -3.24
CA LEU A 361 -23.45 -27.91 -4.28
C LEU A 361 -22.46 -28.95 -4.81
N LEU A 362 -22.58 -29.33 -6.09
CA LEU A 362 -21.68 -30.30 -6.71
C LEU A 362 -20.22 -29.78 -6.68
N PRO A 363 -19.22 -30.63 -6.37
CA PRO A 363 -17.82 -30.22 -6.33
C PRO A 363 -17.32 -29.88 -7.75
N LYS A 364 -16.65 -28.73 -7.92
CA LYS A 364 -16.08 -28.33 -9.22
C LYS A 364 -15.03 -29.35 -9.69
N LYS A 365 -15.01 -29.66 -10.99
CA LYS A 365 -13.96 -30.46 -11.63
C LYS A 365 -12.99 -29.53 -12.35
N GLU A 366 -11.69 -29.60 -12.03
CA GLU A 366 -10.63 -28.85 -12.71
C GLU A 366 -9.76 -29.80 -13.55
N LEU A 367 -9.51 -29.42 -14.80
CA LEU A 367 -8.65 -30.14 -15.76
C LEU A 367 -7.63 -29.16 -16.34
N ASN A 368 -6.35 -29.51 -16.28
CA ASN A 368 -5.27 -28.76 -16.92
C ASN A 368 -5.07 -29.32 -18.33
N LEU A 369 -5.43 -28.55 -19.35
CA LEU A 369 -5.26 -28.94 -20.75
C LEU A 369 -3.87 -28.56 -21.23
N TYR A 370 -3.05 -29.56 -21.51
CA TYR A 370 -1.68 -29.39 -21.99
C TYR A 370 -1.68 -29.29 -23.51
N ILE A 371 -1.27 -28.13 -24.03
CA ILE A 371 -1.42 -27.76 -25.44
C ILE A 371 -0.05 -27.39 -26.02
N GLY A 372 0.33 -28.03 -27.12
CA GLY A 372 1.58 -27.71 -27.83
C GLY A 372 1.55 -26.34 -28.50
N MET A 373 2.69 -25.90 -29.06
CA MET A 373 2.81 -24.59 -29.72
C MET A 373 2.59 -24.67 -31.24
N SER A 374 1.88 -23.69 -31.82
CA SER A 374 1.73 -23.58 -33.29
C SER A 374 3.07 -23.34 -34.00
N ALA A 375 3.15 -23.61 -35.30
CA ALA A 375 4.35 -23.33 -36.10
C ALA A 375 4.76 -21.84 -36.05
N MET A 376 3.78 -20.93 -35.96
CA MET A 376 4.02 -19.50 -35.80
C MET A 376 4.51 -19.15 -34.38
N GLN A 377 3.89 -19.71 -33.35
CA GLN A 377 4.31 -19.51 -31.95
C GLN A 377 5.74 -20.01 -31.73
N LYS A 378 6.12 -21.19 -32.27
CA LYS A 378 7.50 -21.71 -32.21
C LYS A 378 8.53 -20.73 -32.79
N ARG A 379 8.24 -20.11 -33.94
CA ARG A 379 9.12 -19.10 -34.57
C ARG A 379 9.29 -17.87 -33.69
N TRP A 380 8.19 -17.29 -33.19
CA TRP A 380 8.24 -16.11 -32.32
C TRP A 380 8.91 -16.39 -30.97
N TYR A 381 8.64 -17.52 -30.33
CA TYR A 381 9.27 -17.92 -29.07
C TYR A 381 10.79 -18.07 -29.23
N LYS A 382 11.23 -18.71 -30.32
CA LYS A 382 12.65 -18.82 -30.68
C LYS A 382 13.30 -17.44 -30.91
N GLN A 383 12.67 -16.55 -31.68
CA GLN A 383 13.17 -15.19 -31.91
C GLN A 383 13.28 -14.35 -30.62
N ILE A 384 12.38 -14.54 -29.66
CA ILE A 384 12.43 -13.87 -28.35
C ILE A 384 13.64 -14.36 -27.54
N LEU A 385 13.91 -15.67 -27.53
CA LEU A 385 15.09 -16.24 -26.86
C LEU A 385 16.40 -15.87 -27.56
N GLU A 386 16.45 -15.88 -28.89
CA GLU A 386 17.62 -15.51 -29.70
C GLU A 386 18.02 -14.03 -29.54
N LYS A 387 17.04 -13.13 -29.39
CA LYS A 387 17.28 -11.68 -29.24
C LYS A 387 17.96 -11.31 -27.92
N ASP A 388 17.73 -12.08 -26.86
CA ASP A 388 18.28 -11.87 -25.52
C ASP A 388 19.13 -13.07 -25.06
N LEU A 389 19.81 -13.77 -25.99
CA LEU A 389 20.52 -15.02 -25.76
C LEU A 389 21.54 -14.95 -24.60
N ASP A 390 22.26 -13.84 -24.45
CA ASP A 390 23.21 -13.59 -23.35
C ASP A 390 22.56 -13.74 -21.96
N ALA A 391 21.29 -13.34 -21.86
CA ALA A 391 20.49 -13.37 -20.63
C ALA A 391 19.92 -14.77 -20.37
N VAL A 392 19.47 -15.46 -21.43
CA VAL A 392 18.99 -16.85 -21.36
C VAL A 392 20.11 -17.80 -20.94
N ASN A 393 21.33 -17.57 -21.42
CA ASN A 393 22.52 -18.36 -21.11
C ASN A 393 23.19 -17.96 -19.77
N GLY A 394 22.80 -16.85 -19.14
CA GLY A 394 23.38 -16.36 -17.89
C GLY A 394 24.86 -15.96 -17.97
N ALA A 395 25.40 -15.76 -19.18
CA ALA A 395 26.85 -15.66 -19.42
C ALA A 395 27.51 -14.42 -18.79
N ASN A 396 26.73 -13.34 -18.58
CA ASN A 396 27.19 -12.10 -17.95
C ASN A 396 26.86 -12.09 -16.45
N GLY A 397 27.69 -12.77 -15.66
CA GLY A 397 27.47 -13.01 -14.23
C GLY A 397 27.17 -11.76 -13.39
N SER A 398 26.22 -11.91 -12.46
CA SER A 398 25.76 -10.94 -11.42
C SER A 398 25.12 -9.62 -11.88
N LYS A 399 25.62 -8.98 -12.95
CA LYS A 399 25.27 -7.60 -13.35
C LYS A 399 23.91 -7.45 -14.03
N GLU A 400 23.25 -8.54 -14.43
CA GLU A 400 21.99 -8.43 -15.17
C GLU A 400 20.81 -7.94 -14.32
N SER A 401 19.99 -7.08 -14.92
CA SER A 401 18.84 -6.46 -14.28
C SER A 401 17.64 -7.40 -14.26
N LYS A 402 17.01 -7.53 -13.08
CA LYS A 402 15.78 -8.33 -12.89
C LYS A 402 14.64 -7.87 -13.82
N THR A 403 14.64 -6.60 -14.23
CA THR A 403 13.70 -6.03 -15.20
C THR A 403 13.86 -6.59 -16.61
N ARG A 404 15.07 -6.93 -17.09
CA ARG A 404 15.26 -7.58 -18.40
C ARG A 404 14.66 -8.99 -18.41
N LEU A 405 14.97 -9.79 -17.38
CA LEU A 405 14.40 -11.14 -17.24
C LEU A 405 12.85 -11.11 -17.13
N LEU A 406 12.29 -10.17 -16.35
CA LEU A 406 10.83 -9.98 -16.27
C LEU A 406 10.20 -9.56 -17.61
N ASN A 407 10.90 -8.76 -18.43
CA ASN A 407 10.45 -8.41 -19.78
C ASN A 407 10.46 -9.62 -20.72
N ILE A 408 11.52 -10.43 -20.73
CA ILE A 408 11.61 -11.68 -21.51
C ILE A 408 10.45 -12.62 -21.12
N MET A 409 10.29 -12.87 -19.82
CA MET A 409 9.20 -13.66 -19.23
C MET A 409 7.81 -13.18 -19.70
N MET A 410 7.60 -11.87 -19.79
CA MET A 410 6.34 -11.27 -20.27
C MET A 410 6.13 -11.48 -21.78
N GLN A 411 7.16 -11.36 -22.63
CA GLN A 411 6.99 -11.64 -24.06
C GLN A 411 6.77 -13.14 -24.32
N LEU A 412 7.51 -14.04 -23.64
CA LEU A 412 7.29 -15.48 -23.77
C LEU A 412 5.85 -15.87 -23.41
N ARG A 413 5.29 -15.29 -22.33
CA ARG A 413 3.87 -15.45 -21.96
C ARG A 413 2.90 -14.95 -23.03
N LYS A 414 3.14 -13.79 -23.66
CA LYS A 414 2.32 -13.34 -24.80
C LYS A 414 2.37 -14.36 -25.95
N CYS A 415 3.54 -14.91 -26.25
CA CYS A 415 3.72 -15.89 -27.31
C CYS A 415 2.95 -17.20 -27.05
N CYS A 416 2.92 -17.67 -25.80
CA CYS A 416 2.08 -18.81 -25.39
C CYS A 416 0.58 -18.52 -25.56
N ASN A 417 0.15 -17.27 -25.38
CA ASN A 417 -1.23 -16.85 -25.55
C ASN A 417 -1.66 -16.67 -27.02
N HIS A 418 -1.08 -15.70 -27.74
CA HIS A 418 -1.44 -15.43 -29.13
C HIS A 418 -0.33 -14.67 -29.88
N PRO A 419 0.08 -15.08 -31.10
CA PRO A 419 1.10 -14.36 -31.87
C PRO A 419 0.77 -12.89 -32.16
N TYR A 420 -0.49 -12.56 -32.44
CA TYR A 420 -0.91 -11.18 -32.79
C TYR A 420 -0.87 -10.19 -31.60
N LEU A 421 -0.41 -10.63 -30.41
CA LEU A 421 0.03 -9.73 -29.33
C LEU A 421 1.40 -9.08 -29.60
N PHE A 422 2.05 -9.43 -30.72
CA PHE A 422 3.22 -8.75 -31.28
C PHE A 422 2.84 -7.99 -32.55
N ASP A 423 3.20 -6.71 -32.59
CA ASP A 423 2.88 -5.84 -33.69
C ASP A 423 3.74 -6.25 -34.92
N GLY A 424 3.10 -6.46 -36.08
CA GLY A 424 3.75 -7.04 -37.28
C GLY A 424 3.79 -8.58 -37.32
N ALA A 425 3.14 -9.28 -36.37
CA ALA A 425 2.90 -10.71 -36.48
C ALA A 425 1.72 -11.04 -37.40
N GLU A 426 0.66 -10.24 -37.37
CA GLU A 426 -0.55 -10.42 -38.17
C GLU A 426 -0.30 -10.12 -39.67
N PRO A 427 -0.79 -10.96 -40.60
CA PRO A 427 -0.65 -10.68 -42.03
C PRO A 427 -1.54 -9.50 -42.46
N GLY A 428 -0.94 -8.51 -43.11
CA GLY A 428 -1.64 -7.33 -43.64
C GLY A 428 -0.70 -6.15 -43.91
N PRO A 429 -1.23 -4.95 -44.25
CA PRO A 429 -2.65 -4.65 -44.42
C PRO A 429 -3.26 -5.21 -45.73
N PRO A 430 -4.58 -5.40 -45.83
CA PRO A 430 -5.55 -5.28 -44.74
C PRO A 430 -5.39 -6.41 -43.71
N TYR A 431 -5.73 -6.13 -42.46
CA TYR A 431 -5.87 -7.14 -41.42
C TYR A 431 -7.28 -7.75 -41.53
N THR A 432 -7.40 -9.07 -41.41
CA THR A 432 -8.65 -9.80 -41.69
C THR A 432 -8.95 -10.84 -40.61
N THR A 433 -10.21 -10.94 -40.19
CA THR A 433 -10.67 -11.90 -39.18
C THR A 433 -11.05 -13.24 -39.80
N ASP A 434 -10.11 -13.85 -40.53
CA ASP A 434 -10.29 -15.18 -41.15
C ASP A 434 -9.86 -16.32 -40.21
N GLU A 435 -10.02 -17.57 -40.65
CA GLU A 435 -9.57 -18.79 -39.95
C GLU A 435 -8.07 -18.77 -39.54
N HIS A 436 -7.23 -17.93 -40.18
CA HIS A 436 -5.82 -17.77 -39.79
C HIS A 436 -5.67 -17.29 -38.33
N LEU A 437 -6.66 -16.57 -37.79
CA LEU A 437 -6.74 -16.18 -36.39
C LEU A 437 -6.74 -17.42 -35.49
N VAL A 438 -7.61 -18.39 -35.78
CA VAL A 438 -7.72 -19.67 -35.05
C VAL A 438 -6.49 -20.54 -35.30
N TYR A 439 -6.03 -20.66 -36.55
CA TYR A 439 -4.94 -21.58 -36.89
C TYR A 439 -3.57 -21.16 -36.32
N ASN A 440 -3.32 -19.85 -36.13
CA ASN A 440 -2.03 -19.36 -35.64
C ASN A 440 -1.84 -19.47 -34.12
N SER A 441 -2.89 -19.66 -33.30
CA SER A 441 -2.78 -19.94 -31.87
C SER A 441 -3.28 -21.33 -31.51
N ALA A 442 -2.40 -22.16 -30.94
CA ALA A 442 -2.78 -23.51 -30.52
C ALA A 442 -3.83 -23.53 -29.39
N LYS A 443 -3.79 -22.55 -28.47
CA LYS A 443 -4.85 -22.36 -27.46
C LYS A 443 -6.19 -22.04 -28.13
N LEU A 444 -6.20 -21.24 -29.19
CA LEU A 444 -7.43 -20.88 -29.91
C LEU A 444 -7.96 -22.05 -30.78
N LYS A 445 -7.09 -22.86 -31.42
CA LYS A 445 -7.48 -24.13 -32.07
C LYS A 445 -8.26 -25.05 -31.10
N VAL A 446 -7.77 -25.22 -29.87
CA VAL A 446 -8.43 -26.08 -28.86
C VAL A 446 -9.71 -25.43 -28.30
N LEU A 447 -9.68 -24.12 -28.03
CA LEU A 447 -10.84 -23.37 -27.55
C LEU A 447 -12.01 -23.39 -28.54
N ASP A 448 -11.75 -23.29 -29.85
CA ASP A 448 -12.80 -23.33 -30.88
C ASP A 448 -13.53 -24.68 -30.91
N LYS A 449 -12.82 -25.80 -30.72
CA LYS A 449 -13.45 -27.12 -30.58
C LYS A 449 -14.24 -27.26 -29.27
N LEU A 450 -13.68 -26.80 -28.16
CA LEU A 450 -14.36 -26.82 -26.85
C LEU A 450 -15.65 -25.99 -26.86
N LEU A 451 -15.63 -24.78 -27.43
CA LEU A 451 -16.79 -23.90 -27.49
C LEU A 451 -17.91 -24.50 -28.37
N ARG A 452 -17.60 -25.17 -29.48
CA ARG A 452 -18.62 -25.92 -30.26
C ARG A 452 -19.27 -27.01 -29.41
N LYS A 453 -18.47 -27.86 -28.75
CA LYS A 453 -18.95 -28.93 -27.85
C LYS A 453 -19.83 -28.39 -26.70
N PHE A 454 -19.45 -27.26 -26.09
CA PHE A 454 -20.25 -26.63 -25.03
C PHE A 454 -21.51 -25.92 -25.52
N LYS A 455 -21.53 -25.41 -26.77
CA LYS A 455 -22.74 -24.86 -27.40
C LYS A 455 -23.75 -25.96 -27.72
N GLU A 456 -23.28 -27.14 -28.13
CA GLU A 456 -24.08 -28.35 -28.34
C GLU A 456 -24.61 -28.94 -27.02
N GLU A 457 -23.80 -28.94 -25.94
CA GLU A 457 -24.24 -29.32 -24.59
C GLU A 457 -25.24 -28.34 -23.92
N GLY A 458 -25.50 -27.17 -24.52
CA GLY A 458 -26.34 -26.13 -23.91
C GLY A 458 -25.72 -25.54 -22.63
N SER A 459 -24.39 -25.42 -22.59
CA SER A 459 -23.62 -24.85 -21.49
C SER A 459 -23.32 -23.36 -21.73
N ARG A 460 -23.01 -22.62 -20.67
CA ARG A 460 -22.57 -21.21 -20.73
C ARG A 460 -21.16 -21.06 -20.16
N VAL A 461 -20.34 -20.29 -20.86
CA VAL A 461 -18.87 -20.29 -20.71
C VAL A 461 -18.35 -18.94 -20.23
N LEU A 462 -17.63 -18.93 -19.11
CA LEU A 462 -16.79 -17.79 -18.70
C LEU A 462 -15.37 -18.01 -19.23
N ILE A 463 -14.78 -17.01 -19.88
CA ILE A 463 -13.38 -17.05 -20.34
C ILE A 463 -12.59 -15.97 -19.61
N PHE A 464 -11.63 -16.38 -18.79
CA PHE A 464 -10.75 -15.48 -18.06
C PHE A 464 -9.36 -15.37 -18.71
N SER A 465 -8.84 -14.14 -18.80
CA SER A 465 -7.43 -13.88 -19.13
C SER A 465 -6.84 -12.73 -18.31
N GLN A 466 -5.51 -12.71 -18.16
CA GLN A 466 -4.77 -11.61 -17.57
C GLN A 466 -4.51 -10.42 -18.53
N MET A 467 -4.69 -10.60 -19.84
CA MET A 467 -4.33 -9.60 -20.86
C MET A 467 -5.57 -9.02 -21.56
N SER A 468 -5.82 -7.70 -21.44
CA SER A 468 -6.92 -7.03 -22.16
C SER A 468 -6.76 -7.14 -23.68
N ARG A 469 -5.54 -6.93 -24.22
CA ARG A 469 -5.23 -7.15 -25.65
C ARG A 469 -5.49 -8.58 -26.16
N LEU A 470 -5.71 -9.56 -25.28
CA LEU A 470 -6.13 -10.90 -25.65
C LEU A 470 -7.65 -11.06 -25.62
N LEU A 471 -8.37 -10.29 -24.78
CA LEU A 471 -9.82 -10.21 -24.86
C LEU A 471 -10.25 -9.51 -26.16
N ASP A 472 -9.51 -8.49 -26.62
CA ASP A 472 -9.73 -7.87 -27.94
C ASP A 472 -9.73 -8.94 -29.06
N ILE A 473 -8.69 -9.78 -29.10
CA ILE A 473 -8.56 -10.90 -30.05
C ILE A 473 -9.68 -11.95 -29.91
N LEU A 474 -10.13 -12.21 -28.67
CA LEU A 474 -11.24 -13.14 -28.41
C LEU A 474 -12.61 -12.54 -28.77
N GLU A 475 -12.75 -11.23 -28.76
CA GLU A 475 -13.94 -10.48 -29.16
C GLU A 475 -14.14 -10.56 -30.68
N ASP A 476 -13.08 -10.29 -31.44
CA ASP A 476 -13.01 -10.50 -32.90
C ASP A 476 -13.32 -11.96 -33.29
N TYR A 477 -12.75 -12.92 -32.55
CA TYR A 477 -13.03 -14.34 -32.74
C TYR A 477 -14.50 -14.71 -32.42
N CYS A 478 -15.10 -14.16 -31.35
CA CYS A 478 -16.51 -14.40 -31.04
C CYS A 478 -17.45 -13.79 -32.08
N PHE A 479 -17.10 -12.62 -32.63
CA PHE A 479 -17.80 -12.02 -33.77
C PHE A 479 -17.70 -12.91 -35.01
N PHE A 480 -16.49 -13.35 -35.39
CA PHE A 480 -16.25 -14.27 -36.52
C PHE A 480 -17.05 -15.58 -36.39
N ARG A 481 -17.10 -16.18 -35.20
CA ARG A 481 -17.89 -17.40 -34.93
C ARG A 481 -19.38 -17.17 -34.64
N ASN A 482 -19.86 -15.93 -34.68
CA ASN A 482 -21.24 -15.56 -34.35
C ASN A 482 -21.69 -16.13 -32.99
N TYR A 483 -20.87 -15.90 -31.96
CA TYR A 483 -21.21 -16.16 -30.56
C TYR A 483 -21.67 -14.86 -29.89
N GLU A 484 -22.86 -14.87 -29.30
CA GLU A 484 -23.31 -13.75 -28.45
C GLU A 484 -22.50 -13.72 -27.15
N TYR A 485 -21.90 -12.57 -26.81
CA TYR A 485 -21.02 -12.42 -25.65
C TYR A 485 -21.31 -11.16 -24.82
N CYS A 486 -20.73 -11.13 -23.62
CA CYS A 486 -20.54 -9.94 -22.78
C CYS A 486 -19.03 -9.78 -22.46
N ARG A 487 -18.55 -8.55 -22.23
CA ARG A 487 -17.14 -8.25 -21.89
C ARG A 487 -17.03 -7.37 -20.65
N ILE A 488 -16.19 -7.76 -19.69
CA ILE A 488 -15.80 -6.91 -18.54
C ILE A 488 -14.28 -6.92 -18.31
N ASP A 489 -13.68 -5.75 -18.43
CA ASP A 489 -12.28 -5.49 -18.14
C ASP A 489 -12.07 -4.35 -17.11
N GLY A 490 -10.82 -3.92 -16.94
CA GLY A 490 -10.46 -2.85 -16.00
C GLY A 490 -10.91 -1.44 -16.42
N SER A 491 -11.30 -1.26 -17.68
CA SER A 491 -11.69 0.02 -18.29
C SER A 491 -13.21 0.21 -18.43
N THR A 492 -13.99 -0.88 -18.54
CA THR A 492 -15.47 -0.81 -18.58
C THR A 492 -16.06 0.08 -17.48
N ALA A 493 -17.05 0.91 -17.82
CA ALA A 493 -17.64 1.84 -16.86
C ALA A 493 -18.46 1.08 -15.81
N HIS A 494 -18.99 1.81 -14.83
CA HIS A 494 -19.69 1.14 -13.73
C HIS A 494 -21.07 0.61 -14.17
N GLU A 495 -21.74 1.32 -15.06
CA GLU A 495 -23.13 1.08 -15.46
C GLU A 495 -23.22 -0.04 -16.50
N ASP A 496 -22.49 0.06 -17.61
CA ASP A 496 -22.36 -1.02 -18.63
C ASP A 496 -21.90 -2.35 -18.01
N ARG A 497 -21.09 -2.31 -16.93
CA ARG A 497 -20.71 -3.52 -16.18
C ARG A 497 -21.88 -4.16 -15.44
N ILE A 498 -22.83 -3.38 -14.94
CA ILE A 498 -24.03 -3.89 -14.26
C ILE A 498 -24.98 -4.45 -15.31
N GLU A 499 -25.22 -3.71 -16.39
CA GLU A 499 -26.05 -4.15 -17.52
C GLU A 499 -25.52 -5.47 -18.12
N ALA A 500 -24.22 -5.58 -18.41
CA ALA A 500 -23.62 -6.81 -18.93
C ALA A 500 -23.69 -8.01 -17.96
N ILE A 501 -23.69 -7.76 -16.64
CA ILE A 501 -23.89 -8.81 -15.62
C ILE A 501 -25.37 -9.25 -15.59
N ASP A 502 -26.30 -8.31 -15.65
CA ASP A 502 -27.73 -8.60 -15.58
C ASP A 502 -28.24 -9.24 -16.89
N GLU A 503 -27.79 -8.76 -18.05
CA GLU A 503 -28.08 -9.35 -19.37
C GLU A 503 -27.59 -10.81 -19.46
N TYR A 504 -26.43 -11.13 -18.87
CA TYR A 504 -25.90 -12.50 -18.82
C TYR A 504 -26.57 -13.39 -17.74
N ASN A 505 -27.02 -12.80 -16.64
CA ASN A 505 -27.75 -13.51 -15.58
C ASN A 505 -29.25 -13.66 -15.87
N ALA A 506 -29.79 -12.95 -16.87
CA ALA A 506 -31.21 -12.97 -17.20
C ALA A 506 -31.72 -14.39 -17.56
N PRO A 507 -32.98 -14.72 -17.21
CA PRO A 507 -33.63 -15.95 -17.67
C PRO A 507 -33.65 -15.96 -19.20
N ASP A 508 -33.39 -17.12 -19.78
CA ASP A 508 -33.37 -17.37 -21.23
C ASP A 508 -32.44 -16.44 -22.05
N SER A 509 -31.45 -15.82 -21.40
CA SER A 509 -30.39 -15.06 -22.05
C SER A 509 -29.59 -15.91 -23.01
N LYS A 510 -29.49 -15.43 -24.26
CA LYS A 510 -28.76 -16.07 -25.38
C LYS A 510 -27.25 -15.93 -25.30
N LYS A 511 -26.74 -15.08 -24.39
CA LYS A 511 -25.30 -14.86 -24.19
C LYS A 511 -24.60 -16.17 -23.83
N PHE A 512 -23.75 -16.63 -24.72
CA PHE A 512 -23.04 -17.90 -24.60
C PHE A 512 -21.69 -17.73 -23.87
N VAL A 513 -20.96 -16.66 -24.20
CA VAL A 513 -19.61 -16.38 -23.69
C VAL A 513 -19.61 -15.14 -22.79
N PHE A 514 -18.85 -15.17 -21.69
CA PHE A 514 -18.46 -13.96 -20.95
C PHE A 514 -16.94 -13.81 -20.99
N LEU A 515 -16.44 -12.76 -21.65
CA LEU A 515 -15.04 -12.37 -21.66
C LEU A 515 -14.71 -11.54 -20.41
N LEU A 516 -13.82 -12.03 -19.56
CA LEU A 516 -13.50 -11.43 -18.26
C LEU A 516 -11.99 -11.28 -18.10
N THR A 517 -11.52 -10.12 -17.66
CA THR A 517 -10.15 -10.08 -17.10
C THR A 517 -10.15 -10.73 -15.73
N THR A 518 -9.18 -11.60 -15.41
CA THR A 518 -9.11 -12.27 -14.10
C THR A 518 -9.14 -11.28 -12.93
N ARG A 519 -8.52 -10.11 -13.12
CA ARG A 519 -8.52 -9.01 -12.14
C ARG A 519 -9.84 -8.27 -11.99
N ALA A 520 -10.62 -8.03 -13.06
CA ALA A 520 -11.92 -7.36 -12.92
C ALA A 520 -13.02 -8.35 -12.50
N GLY A 521 -13.02 -9.55 -13.09
CA GLY A 521 -13.95 -10.63 -12.76
C GLY A 521 -13.74 -11.20 -11.35
N GLY A 522 -12.53 -11.15 -10.79
CA GLY A 522 -12.28 -11.54 -9.40
C GLY A 522 -12.96 -10.65 -8.35
N LEU A 523 -13.37 -9.42 -8.70
CA LEU A 523 -13.89 -8.42 -7.74
C LEU A 523 -15.35 -8.67 -7.32
N GLY A 524 -15.66 -9.87 -6.82
CA GLY A 524 -16.85 -10.15 -6.00
C GLY A 524 -18.18 -10.38 -6.75
N ILE A 525 -18.21 -10.24 -8.08
CA ILE A 525 -19.41 -10.41 -8.93
C ILE A 525 -20.04 -11.82 -8.80
N ASN A 526 -21.24 -12.01 -9.33
CA ASN A 526 -21.97 -13.28 -9.30
C ASN A 526 -22.40 -13.71 -10.72
N LEU A 527 -22.03 -14.93 -11.13
CA LEU A 527 -22.27 -15.47 -12.48
C LEU A 527 -22.70 -16.95 -12.41
N THR A 528 -23.64 -17.25 -11.52
CA THR A 528 -24.22 -18.60 -11.30
C THR A 528 -24.98 -19.17 -12.49
N THR A 529 -25.18 -18.38 -13.56
CA THR A 529 -25.78 -18.81 -14.83
C THR A 529 -24.84 -19.56 -15.78
N ALA A 530 -23.52 -19.44 -15.58
CA ALA A 530 -22.50 -20.18 -16.32
C ALA A 530 -22.08 -21.46 -15.58
N ASP A 531 -21.82 -22.52 -16.32
CA ASP A 531 -21.42 -23.83 -15.80
C ASP A 531 -20.04 -24.30 -16.28
N VAL A 532 -19.45 -23.61 -17.26
CA VAL A 532 -18.08 -23.85 -17.72
C VAL A 532 -17.22 -22.61 -17.47
N VAL A 533 -16.02 -22.82 -16.94
CA VAL A 533 -14.99 -21.80 -16.77
C VAL A 533 -13.74 -22.20 -17.52
N VAL A 534 -13.26 -21.33 -18.41
CA VAL A 534 -11.98 -21.47 -19.10
C VAL A 534 -11.01 -20.43 -18.56
N LEU A 535 -9.87 -20.88 -18.05
CA LEU A 535 -8.73 -20.01 -17.73
C LEU A 535 -7.77 -20.07 -18.93
N TYR A 536 -7.75 -19.02 -19.75
CA TYR A 536 -6.89 -18.97 -20.94
C TYR A 536 -5.41 -18.82 -20.55
N ASP A 537 -5.12 -18.07 -19.49
CA ASP A 537 -3.79 -17.97 -18.89
C ASP A 537 -3.84 -17.73 -17.36
N SER A 538 -2.93 -18.39 -16.62
CA SER A 538 -2.99 -18.49 -15.15
C SER A 538 -2.32 -17.30 -14.43
N ASP A 539 -2.85 -16.83 -13.31
CA ASP A 539 -2.17 -15.82 -12.49
C ASP A 539 -0.88 -16.39 -11.84
N TRP A 540 0.03 -15.50 -11.46
CA TRP A 540 1.14 -15.80 -10.56
C TRP A 540 0.69 -16.07 -9.12
N ASN A 541 -0.52 -15.63 -8.74
CA ASN A 541 -1.18 -15.94 -7.48
C ASN A 541 -2.34 -16.95 -7.69
N PRO A 542 -2.22 -18.22 -7.25
CA PRO A 542 -3.27 -19.24 -7.45
C PRO A 542 -4.63 -18.84 -6.84
N GLN A 543 -4.62 -18.01 -5.78
CA GLN A 543 -5.85 -17.56 -5.12
C GLN A 543 -6.69 -16.65 -6.02
N ALA A 544 -6.08 -15.92 -6.97
CA ALA A 544 -6.81 -15.07 -7.93
C ALA A 544 -7.60 -15.91 -8.95
N ASP A 545 -6.99 -16.99 -9.45
CA ASP A 545 -7.67 -17.94 -10.34
C ASP A 545 -8.80 -18.70 -9.61
N LEU A 546 -8.57 -19.13 -8.36
CA LEU A 546 -9.60 -19.75 -7.52
C LEU A 546 -10.78 -18.78 -7.28
N GLN A 547 -10.49 -17.52 -6.98
CA GLN A 547 -11.48 -16.45 -6.82
C GLN A 547 -12.29 -16.19 -8.11
N ALA A 548 -11.70 -16.43 -9.29
CA ALA A 548 -12.37 -16.37 -10.59
C ALA A 548 -13.27 -17.60 -10.85
N MET A 549 -12.82 -18.82 -10.57
CA MET A 549 -13.65 -20.04 -10.64
C MET A 549 -14.90 -19.93 -9.77
N ASP A 550 -14.74 -19.38 -8.56
CA ASP A 550 -15.80 -19.17 -7.58
C ASP A 550 -16.79 -18.03 -7.94
N ARG A 551 -16.66 -17.43 -9.14
CA ARG A 551 -17.76 -16.63 -9.74
C ARG A 551 -18.92 -17.51 -10.22
N ALA A 552 -18.62 -18.72 -10.69
CA ALA A 552 -19.59 -19.72 -11.17
C ALA A 552 -19.80 -20.86 -10.15
N HIS A 553 -18.76 -21.24 -9.39
CA HIS A 553 -18.85 -22.25 -8.32
C HIS A 553 -19.35 -21.63 -7.00
N ARG A 554 -20.62 -21.21 -7.01
CA ARG A 554 -21.28 -20.47 -5.91
C ARG A 554 -22.72 -20.95 -5.69
N ILE A 555 -23.24 -20.77 -4.47
CA ILE A 555 -24.64 -21.08 -4.12
C ILE A 555 -25.58 -20.36 -5.10
N GLY A 556 -26.53 -21.12 -5.68
CA GLY A 556 -27.37 -20.69 -6.80
C GLY A 556 -27.08 -21.47 -8.09
N GLN A 557 -25.86 -21.98 -8.25
CA GLN A 557 -25.51 -22.94 -9.30
C GLN A 557 -26.32 -24.24 -9.15
N LYS A 558 -26.74 -24.82 -10.29
CA LYS A 558 -27.48 -26.09 -10.37
C LYS A 558 -26.80 -27.16 -11.25
N LYS A 559 -25.92 -26.76 -12.17
CA LYS A 559 -25.14 -27.66 -13.01
C LYS A 559 -23.78 -27.99 -12.37
N GLN A 560 -23.18 -29.08 -12.82
CA GLN A 560 -21.79 -29.44 -12.50
C GLN A 560 -20.82 -28.43 -13.11
N VAL A 561 -20.10 -27.65 -12.28
CA VAL A 561 -19.08 -26.72 -12.79
C VAL A 561 -17.88 -27.48 -13.36
N LYS A 562 -17.55 -27.23 -14.62
CA LYS A 562 -16.35 -27.72 -15.31
C LYS A 562 -15.33 -26.57 -15.44
N VAL A 563 -14.10 -26.75 -14.98
CA VAL A 563 -13.02 -25.76 -15.09
C VAL A 563 -11.91 -26.32 -15.99
N PHE A 564 -11.58 -25.59 -17.06
CA PHE A 564 -10.52 -25.95 -18.00
C PHE A 564 -9.42 -24.88 -17.96
N ARG A 565 -8.22 -25.28 -17.55
CA ARG A 565 -7.04 -24.40 -17.54
C ARG A 565 -6.20 -24.69 -18.77
N LEU A 566 -6.01 -23.70 -19.65
CA LEU A 566 -5.16 -23.87 -20.85
C LEU A 566 -3.69 -23.63 -20.45
N VAL A 567 -2.84 -24.63 -20.68
CA VAL A 567 -1.42 -24.61 -20.33
C VAL A 567 -0.59 -24.92 -21.57
N THR A 568 0.27 -24.00 -22.00
CA THR A 568 1.22 -24.31 -23.08
C THR A 568 2.30 -25.27 -22.57
N ASP A 569 2.33 -26.48 -23.14
CA ASP A 569 3.19 -27.60 -22.75
C ASP A 569 4.67 -27.36 -23.13
N ASN A 570 5.61 -27.81 -22.29
CA ASN A 570 7.06 -27.56 -22.45
C ASN A 570 7.39 -26.06 -22.64
N SER A 571 6.77 -25.20 -21.81
CA SER A 571 6.97 -23.74 -21.88
C SER A 571 7.14 -23.10 -20.50
N VAL A 572 7.31 -21.78 -20.52
CA VAL A 572 7.25 -20.90 -19.35
C VAL A 572 5.96 -21.10 -18.51
N GLU A 573 4.81 -21.38 -19.13
CA GLU A 573 3.53 -21.46 -18.41
C GLU A 573 3.44 -22.65 -17.45
N GLU A 574 3.99 -23.79 -17.83
CA GLU A 574 4.06 -24.98 -17.00
C GLU A 574 4.85 -24.73 -15.70
N LYS A 575 5.92 -23.92 -15.79
CA LYS A 575 6.74 -23.53 -14.62
C LYS A 575 6.08 -22.43 -13.77
N ILE A 576 5.22 -21.59 -14.35
CA ILE A 576 4.32 -20.70 -13.57
C ILE A 576 3.31 -21.56 -12.80
N LEU A 577 2.66 -22.53 -13.45
CA LEU A 577 1.65 -23.39 -12.85
C LEU A 577 2.23 -24.23 -11.71
N GLU A 578 3.38 -24.88 -11.89
CA GLU A 578 4.05 -25.62 -10.81
C GLU A 578 4.28 -24.73 -9.57
N ARG A 579 4.81 -23.51 -9.75
CA ARG A 579 5.03 -22.60 -8.62
C ARG A 579 3.73 -22.02 -8.05
N ALA A 580 2.64 -21.95 -8.82
CA ALA A 580 1.32 -21.61 -8.31
C ALA A 580 0.76 -22.76 -7.44
N THR A 581 0.85 -24.01 -7.89
CA THR A 581 0.46 -25.20 -7.13
C THR A 581 1.30 -25.36 -5.86
N GLN A 582 2.61 -25.15 -5.91
CA GLN A 582 3.49 -25.16 -4.73
C GLN A 582 3.06 -24.10 -3.68
N LYS A 583 2.75 -22.87 -4.11
CA LYS A 583 2.21 -21.83 -3.21
C LYS A 583 0.86 -22.23 -2.62
N LEU A 584 -0.05 -22.75 -3.45
CA LEU A 584 -1.38 -23.16 -3.01
C LEU A 584 -1.31 -24.33 -2.02
N ARG A 585 -0.42 -25.30 -2.25
CA ARG A 585 -0.19 -26.42 -1.34
C ARG A 585 0.46 -25.96 -0.05
N LEU A 586 1.44 -25.04 -0.09
CA LEU A 586 2.00 -24.44 1.12
C LEU A 586 0.93 -23.67 1.92
N ASP A 587 0.07 -22.89 1.27
CA ASP A 587 -1.05 -22.16 1.89
C ASP A 587 -2.06 -23.15 2.51
N GLN A 588 -2.47 -24.18 1.76
CA GLN A 588 -3.32 -25.27 2.27
C GLN A 588 -2.69 -26.00 3.46
N LEU A 589 -1.39 -26.30 3.43
CA LEU A 589 -0.68 -26.97 4.52
C LEU A 589 -0.56 -26.05 5.73
N VAL A 590 -0.21 -24.77 5.57
CA VAL A 590 -0.25 -23.76 6.65
C VAL A 590 -1.63 -23.69 7.31
N ILE A 591 -2.70 -23.82 6.52
CA ILE A 591 -4.10 -23.72 6.98
C ILE A 591 -4.60 -25.03 7.62
N GLN A 592 -4.37 -26.18 6.99
CA GLN A 592 -4.82 -27.49 7.48
C GLN A 592 -3.92 -28.02 8.59
N GLN A 593 -2.61 -27.73 8.54
CA GLN A 593 -1.66 -27.99 9.61
C GLN A 593 -1.64 -26.88 10.67
N SER A 594 -2.85 -26.44 11.03
CA SER A 594 -3.27 -26.17 12.42
C SER A 594 -2.92 -27.31 13.42
N ARG A 595 -2.20 -28.35 12.99
CA ARG A 595 -1.61 -29.43 13.78
C ARG A 595 -0.08 -29.65 13.62
N ASN A 596 0.67 -28.95 12.75
CA ASN A 596 2.16 -28.83 12.81
C ASN A 596 2.79 -28.03 11.63
N GLY A 597 3.65 -27.05 11.96
CA GLY A 597 4.83 -26.68 11.12
C GLY A 597 4.66 -25.50 10.16
N VAL A 598 5.12 -24.30 10.55
CA VAL A 598 5.29 -23.14 9.65
C VAL A 598 6.51 -22.31 10.06
N ALA A 599 7.57 -22.27 9.23
CA ALA A 599 8.73 -21.40 9.47
C ALA A 599 9.54 -21.07 8.19
N ASN A 600 10.35 -20.00 8.32
CA ASN A 600 11.52 -19.61 7.52
C ASN A 600 11.29 -19.00 6.11
N LYS A 601 11.70 -17.73 5.96
CA LYS A 601 11.63 -16.96 4.68
C LYS A 601 12.72 -15.89 4.47
N GLU A 602 13.66 -15.72 5.41
CA GLU A 602 14.65 -14.63 5.36
C GLU A 602 15.67 -14.73 4.21
N ALA A 603 15.86 -15.91 3.62
CA ALA A 603 16.79 -16.12 2.51
C ALA A 603 16.38 -15.47 1.17
N LYS A 604 15.13 -15.03 0.99
CA LYS A 604 14.52 -14.81 -0.34
C LYS A 604 14.84 -13.47 -1.04
N LYS A 605 16.04 -12.89 -0.83
CA LYS A 605 16.55 -11.77 -1.66
C LYS A 605 17.47 -12.20 -2.82
N GLY A 606 18.12 -13.36 -2.76
CA GLY A 606 18.90 -13.93 -3.88
C GLY A 606 18.01 -14.72 -4.85
N ASP A 607 17.43 -15.81 -4.35
CA ASP A 607 16.49 -16.78 -4.94
C ASP A 607 15.61 -16.26 -6.11
N SER A 608 15.08 -15.03 -6.00
CA SER A 608 14.21 -14.44 -7.02
C SER A 608 14.85 -14.19 -8.41
N LYS A 609 16.18 -14.21 -8.59
CA LYS A 609 16.79 -14.10 -9.93
C LYS A 609 16.87 -15.46 -10.62
N ASP A 610 17.47 -16.43 -9.95
CA ASP A 610 17.75 -17.76 -10.49
C ASP A 610 16.44 -18.55 -10.69
N ALA A 611 15.44 -18.24 -9.86
CA ALA A 611 14.05 -18.67 -10.04
C ALA A 611 13.39 -18.16 -11.34
N LEU A 612 13.81 -17.01 -11.90
CA LEU A 612 13.32 -16.50 -13.19
C LEU A 612 14.13 -17.08 -14.36
N LEU A 613 15.45 -17.22 -14.19
CA LEU A 613 16.31 -17.82 -15.22
C LEU A 613 15.91 -19.27 -15.51
N SER A 614 15.68 -20.07 -14.46
CA SER A 614 15.18 -21.46 -14.57
C SER A 614 13.77 -21.57 -15.17
N MET A 615 12.93 -20.53 -15.11
CA MET A 615 11.65 -20.50 -15.84
C MET A 615 11.85 -20.25 -17.34
N ILE A 616 12.78 -19.37 -17.71
CA ILE A 616 13.06 -18.99 -19.10
C ILE A 616 13.81 -20.11 -19.84
N GLN A 617 14.65 -20.86 -19.14
CA GLN A 617 15.37 -22.02 -19.69
C GLN A 617 14.47 -23.27 -19.87
N HIS A 618 13.32 -23.33 -19.19
CA HIS A 618 12.37 -24.44 -19.32
C HIS A 618 11.74 -24.48 -20.74
N GLY A 619 11.89 -25.61 -21.43
CA GLY A 619 11.45 -25.78 -22.82
C GLY A 619 12.28 -25.05 -23.88
N ALA A 620 13.22 -24.18 -23.49
CA ALA A 620 14.09 -23.48 -24.44
C ALA A 620 14.96 -24.48 -25.22
N ALA A 621 15.51 -25.48 -24.55
CA ALA A 621 16.32 -26.53 -25.16
C ALA A 621 15.56 -27.28 -26.27
N ASP A 622 14.29 -27.62 -26.04
CA ASP A 622 13.45 -28.39 -26.99
C ASP A 622 13.03 -27.55 -28.21
N VAL A 623 12.80 -26.24 -28.01
CA VAL A 623 12.57 -25.29 -29.10
C VAL A 623 13.81 -25.09 -29.98
N PHE A 624 15.02 -25.22 -29.42
CA PHE A 624 16.25 -25.15 -30.20
C PHE A 624 16.63 -26.49 -30.86
N SER A 625 16.43 -27.62 -30.17
CA SER A 625 16.75 -28.97 -30.67
C SER A 625 15.81 -29.47 -31.77
N SER A 626 14.59 -28.91 -31.89
CA SER A 626 13.60 -29.30 -32.91
C SER A 626 14.04 -29.09 -34.37
N ASN A 627 15.23 -28.51 -34.61
CA ASN A 627 15.85 -28.38 -35.94
C ASN A 627 16.92 -29.45 -36.24
N SER A 628 17.38 -30.23 -35.25
CA SER A 628 18.36 -31.31 -35.41
C SER A 628 17.65 -32.67 -35.38
N GLY A 629 17.60 -33.36 -36.52
CA GLY A 629 16.77 -34.55 -36.75
C GLY A 629 17.22 -35.85 -36.09
N ASP A 630 17.83 -35.81 -34.90
CA ASP A 630 18.24 -37.02 -34.16
C ASP A 630 18.18 -36.83 -32.63
N SER A 631 17.09 -37.31 -32.02
CA SER A 631 17.13 -38.14 -30.81
C SER A 631 15.72 -38.64 -30.46
N SER A 632 15.62 -39.72 -29.68
CA SER A 632 14.37 -40.49 -29.51
C SER A 632 13.80 -40.45 -28.08
N THR A 633 12.61 -39.86 -27.93
CA THR A 633 11.66 -40.23 -26.86
C THR A 633 10.21 -40.02 -27.32
N LYS A 634 9.28 -40.82 -26.80
CA LYS A 634 7.87 -40.86 -27.23
C LYS A 634 7.09 -39.64 -26.69
N GLY A 635 6.23 -39.03 -27.51
CA GLY A 635 5.15 -38.16 -27.01
C GLY A 635 4.59 -37.12 -27.98
N THR A 636 5.43 -36.53 -28.84
CA THR A 636 5.06 -35.36 -29.66
C THR A 636 5.21 -35.62 -31.17
N PRO A 637 4.27 -35.14 -32.01
CA PRO A 637 4.41 -35.22 -33.47
C PRO A 637 5.64 -34.47 -33.98
N GLN A 638 6.35 -35.11 -34.91
CA GLN A 638 7.59 -34.62 -35.51
C GLN A 638 7.27 -33.92 -36.85
N PRO A 639 7.73 -32.69 -37.09
CA PRO A 639 7.51 -32.04 -38.39
C PRO A 639 8.30 -32.77 -39.48
N GLY A 640 7.66 -33.15 -40.57
CA GLY A 640 8.28 -33.85 -41.69
C GLY A 640 7.95 -35.34 -41.84
N SER A 641 7.03 -35.92 -41.05
CA SER A 641 6.28 -37.09 -41.57
C SER A 641 5.30 -36.60 -42.64
N THR A 642 4.92 -37.47 -43.59
CA THR A 642 4.06 -37.10 -44.73
C THR A 642 2.59 -36.82 -44.38
N ASP A 643 2.31 -36.62 -43.09
CA ASP A 643 1.00 -36.37 -42.50
C ASP A 643 0.83 -34.90 -42.05
N ASP A 644 1.77 -34.01 -42.41
CA ASP A 644 1.70 -32.53 -42.26
C ASP A 644 0.62 -31.88 -43.18
N VAL A 645 -0.55 -32.51 -43.28
CA VAL A 645 -1.83 -31.84 -43.52
C VAL A 645 -2.28 -31.23 -42.18
N ASP A 646 -3.04 -30.13 -42.17
CA ASP A 646 -3.65 -29.59 -40.95
C ASP A 646 -4.69 -30.58 -40.36
N GLY A 647 -4.20 -31.59 -39.67
CA GLY A 647 -4.98 -32.65 -39.05
C GLY A 647 -5.84 -32.12 -37.91
N ASP A 648 -7.07 -32.60 -37.86
CA ASP A 648 -8.00 -32.24 -36.80
C ASP A 648 -7.45 -32.69 -35.43
N ILE A 649 -7.20 -31.73 -34.52
CA ILE A 649 -6.78 -32.05 -33.14
C ILE A 649 -7.83 -32.95 -32.51
N ASP A 650 -7.47 -34.20 -32.20
CA ASP A 650 -8.35 -35.12 -31.49
C ASP A 650 -8.55 -34.60 -30.05
N LEU A 651 -9.72 -34.01 -29.83
CA LEU A 651 -10.06 -33.35 -28.57
C LEU A 651 -10.19 -34.36 -27.43
N ASP A 652 -10.71 -35.55 -27.70
CA ASP A 652 -11.00 -36.54 -26.66
C ASP A 652 -9.74 -37.31 -26.26
N ASN A 653 -8.83 -37.59 -27.21
CA ASN A 653 -7.47 -38.03 -26.86
C ASN A 653 -6.64 -36.94 -26.16
N LEU A 654 -6.78 -35.66 -26.53
CA LEU A 654 -6.11 -34.56 -25.82
C LEU A 654 -6.65 -34.41 -24.38
N LEU A 655 -7.96 -34.55 -24.19
CA LEU A 655 -8.60 -34.53 -22.87
C LEU A 655 -8.12 -35.70 -22.00
N ALA A 656 -8.09 -36.93 -22.51
CA ALA A 656 -7.61 -38.09 -21.77
C ALA A 656 -6.15 -37.94 -21.31
N ASN A 657 -5.23 -37.61 -22.23
CA ASN A 657 -3.81 -37.39 -21.89
C ASN A 657 -3.62 -36.22 -20.90
N SER A 658 -4.44 -35.18 -21.01
CA SER A 658 -4.43 -34.03 -20.09
C SER A 658 -4.98 -34.39 -18.71
N GLU A 659 -5.99 -35.25 -18.62
CA GLU A 659 -6.53 -35.76 -17.37
C GLU A 659 -5.52 -36.67 -16.68
N ASP A 660 -4.88 -37.61 -17.39
CA ASP A 660 -3.81 -38.47 -16.84
C ASP A 660 -2.61 -37.66 -16.34
N LYS A 661 -2.14 -36.65 -17.10
CA LYS A 661 -1.06 -35.74 -16.67
C LYS A 661 -1.50 -34.90 -15.46
N THR A 662 -2.77 -34.49 -15.38
CA THR A 662 -3.32 -33.77 -14.22
C THR A 662 -3.42 -34.67 -12.98
N GLN A 663 -3.97 -35.88 -13.10
CA GLN A 663 -4.14 -36.81 -11.98
C GLN A 663 -2.78 -37.26 -11.42
N SER A 664 -1.83 -37.62 -12.27
CA SER A 664 -0.49 -38.03 -11.84
C SER A 664 0.31 -36.89 -11.18
N LEU A 665 0.19 -35.65 -11.66
CA LEU A 665 0.76 -34.48 -10.99
C LEU A 665 0.07 -34.19 -9.64
N ASN A 666 -1.25 -34.27 -9.57
CA ASN A 666 -1.98 -34.09 -8.31
C ASN A 666 -1.56 -35.13 -7.26
N GLN A 667 -1.52 -36.42 -7.62
CA GLN A 667 -1.01 -37.49 -6.74
C GLN A 667 0.43 -37.21 -6.28
N LYS A 668 1.31 -36.75 -7.19
CA LYS A 668 2.69 -36.37 -6.86
C LYS A 668 2.75 -35.19 -5.87
N TYR A 669 1.90 -34.19 -5.99
CA TYR A 669 1.85 -33.04 -5.06
C TYR A 669 1.10 -33.35 -3.75
N GLU A 670 0.19 -34.32 -3.74
CA GLU A 670 -0.47 -34.81 -2.53
C GLU A 670 0.46 -35.66 -1.66
N ALA A 671 1.33 -36.46 -2.27
CA ALA A 671 2.29 -37.33 -1.59
C ALA A 671 3.50 -36.58 -0.96
N LEU A 672 3.70 -35.30 -1.26
CA LEU A 672 4.82 -34.50 -0.74
C LEU A 672 4.50 -33.88 0.63
N GLY A 673 5.36 -34.14 1.62
CA GLY A 673 5.30 -33.51 2.94
C GLY A 673 5.92 -32.10 2.98
N LEU A 674 5.75 -31.40 4.10
CA LEU A 674 6.34 -30.07 4.35
C LEU A 674 7.84 -30.03 4.06
N ASP A 675 8.59 -30.98 4.63
CA ASP A 675 10.05 -31.03 4.53
C ASP A 675 10.52 -31.23 3.08
N ASP A 676 9.77 -32.00 2.29
CA ASP A 676 10.08 -32.24 0.88
C ASP A 676 9.74 -31.02 0.00
N LEU A 677 8.61 -30.36 0.29
CA LEU A 677 8.26 -29.06 -0.29
C LEU A 677 9.28 -27.96 0.06
N GLN A 678 9.96 -28.03 1.21
CA GLN A 678 11.10 -27.16 1.50
C GLN A 678 12.35 -27.54 0.68
N LYS A 679 12.72 -28.84 0.62
CA LYS A 679 13.86 -29.34 -0.18
C LYS A 679 13.78 -28.92 -1.65
N PHE A 680 12.58 -28.81 -2.23
CA PHE A 680 12.37 -28.27 -3.59
C PHE A 680 12.88 -26.83 -3.84
N ASN A 681 13.30 -26.08 -2.81
CA ASN A 681 13.98 -24.78 -2.96
C ASN A 681 15.53 -24.90 -3.06
N GLN A 682 16.10 -26.11 -2.94
CA GLN A 682 17.54 -26.39 -3.06
C GLN A 682 17.75 -27.47 -4.12
N ASP A 683 18.36 -27.10 -5.26
CA ASP A 683 18.41 -27.90 -6.50
C ASP A 683 18.85 -29.36 -6.31
N SER A 684 17.88 -30.28 -6.28
CA SER A 684 18.12 -31.71 -6.03
C SER A 684 17.05 -32.64 -6.64
N ALA A 685 16.49 -32.28 -7.80
CA ALA A 685 15.43 -33.05 -8.49
C ALA A 685 15.87 -34.43 -9.08
N TYR A 686 17.02 -34.98 -8.67
CA TYR A 686 17.68 -36.14 -9.32
C TYR A 686 18.29 -37.19 -8.37
N GLU A 687 18.08 -37.10 -7.05
CA GLU A 687 18.41 -38.19 -6.13
C GLU A 687 17.15 -38.96 -5.71
N TRP A 688 17.17 -40.29 -5.88
CA TRP A 688 16.11 -41.18 -5.40
C TRP A 688 16.76 -42.47 -4.85
N ASN A 689 16.37 -42.87 -3.64
CA ASN A 689 16.90 -44.05 -2.93
C ASN A 689 18.45 -44.14 -2.89
N GLY A 690 19.13 -43.00 -2.76
CA GLY A 690 20.61 -42.95 -2.70
C GLY A 690 21.32 -43.30 -4.01
N GLN A 691 20.61 -43.33 -5.14
CA GLN A 691 21.21 -43.44 -6.46
C GLN A 691 21.06 -42.12 -7.20
N ASP A 692 22.21 -41.60 -7.63
CA ASP A 692 22.37 -40.35 -8.36
C ASP A 692 21.96 -40.57 -9.83
N PHE A 693 20.70 -40.29 -10.18
CA PHE A 693 20.12 -40.58 -11.50
C PHE A 693 20.55 -39.59 -12.60
N LYS A 694 21.82 -39.16 -12.54
CA LYS A 694 22.56 -38.69 -13.70
C LYS A 694 22.59 -39.79 -14.77
N LYS A 695 21.62 -39.77 -15.68
CA LYS A 695 21.95 -40.01 -17.10
C LYS A 695 23.24 -39.24 -17.36
N ARG A 696 24.26 -39.89 -17.91
CA ARG A 696 25.41 -39.17 -18.45
C ARG A 696 24.93 -38.35 -19.65
N ALA A 697 24.44 -37.15 -19.38
CA ALA A 697 24.52 -36.05 -20.32
C ALA A 697 26.01 -35.89 -20.60
N ASN A 698 26.45 -36.39 -21.74
CA ASN A 698 27.85 -36.34 -22.12
C ASN A 698 28.25 -34.86 -22.16
N LYS A 699 29.15 -34.44 -21.26
CA LYS A 699 29.75 -33.10 -21.30
C LYS A 699 30.48 -32.86 -22.63
N ASP A 700 30.77 -33.93 -23.37
CA ASP A 700 31.40 -33.94 -24.69
C ASP A 700 30.39 -33.80 -25.86
N ILE A 701 29.07 -33.73 -25.62
CA ILE A 701 28.04 -33.55 -26.67
C ILE A 701 27.42 -32.13 -26.69
N ILE A 702 27.75 -31.27 -25.73
CA ILE A 702 27.65 -29.81 -25.94
C ILE A 702 29.06 -29.28 -26.21
N SER A 703 29.53 -29.52 -27.44
CA SER A 703 30.79 -28.95 -27.92
C SER A 703 30.73 -27.42 -27.96
N THR A 704 31.87 -26.76 -27.75
CA THR A 704 32.00 -25.29 -27.63
C THR A 704 31.85 -24.54 -28.97
N ALA A 705 31.00 -25.05 -29.87
CA ALA A 705 30.86 -24.63 -31.27
C ALA A 705 29.55 -23.86 -31.55
N TRP A 706 28.80 -23.44 -30.52
CA TRP A 706 27.48 -22.82 -30.69
C TRP A 706 27.55 -21.35 -31.11
N ILE A 707 27.80 -21.14 -32.41
CA ILE A 707 27.46 -19.96 -33.23
C ILE A 707 27.97 -18.61 -32.70
N ASN A 708 29.15 -18.20 -33.17
CA ASN A 708 29.68 -16.85 -33.00
C ASN A 708 29.38 -16.00 -34.26
N PRO A 709 28.53 -14.94 -34.20
CA PRO A 709 28.20 -14.13 -35.38
C PRO A 709 29.39 -13.23 -35.79
N SER A 710 29.81 -13.33 -37.05
CA SER A 710 31.08 -12.78 -37.53
C SER A 710 31.09 -11.24 -37.66
N LYS A 711 31.61 -10.54 -36.65
CA LYS A 711 31.96 -9.10 -36.73
C LYS A 711 33.35 -8.79 -36.15
N ARG A 712 34.02 -7.84 -36.84
CA ARG A 712 35.40 -7.34 -36.62
C ARG A 712 35.84 -7.26 -35.15
N GLU A 713 37.04 -7.79 -34.89
CA GLU A 713 37.81 -7.50 -33.67
C GLU A 713 38.08 -6.00 -33.50
N ARG A 714 37.93 -5.51 -32.26
CA ARG A 714 38.99 -4.70 -31.62
C ARG A 714 39.58 -5.57 -30.53
N LYS A 715 40.91 -5.55 -30.39
CA LYS A 715 41.62 -6.32 -29.36
C LYS A 715 41.54 -5.60 -28.02
N GLU A 716 41.04 -6.31 -27.01
CA GLU A 716 41.43 -6.10 -25.61
C GLU A 716 42.11 -7.38 -25.12
N ASN A 717 43.04 -7.27 -24.18
CA ASN A 717 43.93 -8.37 -23.81
C ASN A 717 43.27 -9.36 -22.85
N TYR A 718 43.50 -10.66 -23.10
CA TYR A 718 43.22 -11.71 -22.12
C TYR A 718 44.05 -11.49 -20.85
N ASN A 719 43.42 -11.62 -19.68
CA ASN A 719 44.11 -11.71 -18.39
C ASN A 719 43.91 -13.13 -17.82
N ILE A 720 44.99 -13.92 -17.82
CA ILE A 720 44.94 -15.37 -17.58
C ILE A 720 44.94 -15.74 -16.08
N ASP A 721 45.38 -14.82 -15.20
CA ASP A 721 45.54 -15.07 -13.77
C ASP A 721 44.23 -15.36 -13.00
N GLY A 722 43.08 -14.90 -13.51
CA GLY A 722 41.79 -15.11 -12.84
C GLY A 722 41.44 -16.59 -12.69
N TYR A 723 41.66 -17.39 -13.73
CA TYR A 723 41.25 -18.79 -13.79
C TYR A 723 42.03 -19.70 -12.82
N TYR A 724 43.27 -19.34 -12.47
CA TYR A 724 44.09 -20.11 -11.54
C TYR A 724 43.79 -19.84 -10.06
N LYS A 725 43.10 -18.74 -9.73
CA LYS A 725 42.91 -18.29 -8.35
C LYS A 725 41.77 -19.02 -7.63
N ASP A 726 40.65 -19.23 -8.32
CA ASP A 726 39.44 -19.82 -7.73
C ASP A 726 39.51 -21.36 -7.67
N VAL A 727 40.29 -21.99 -8.54
CA VAL A 727 40.46 -23.47 -8.59
C VAL A 727 41.31 -24.02 -7.42
N LEU A 728 42.10 -23.17 -6.74
CA LEU A 728 43.08 -23.59 -5.73
C LEU A 728 42.69 -23.32 -4.27
N ASN A 729 41.48 -22.81 -3.98
CA ASN A 729 41.07 -22.44 -2.61
C ASN A 729 39.70 -23.01 -2.15
N PRO A 730 39.55 -24.35 -2.06
CA PRO A 730 38.36 -24.97 -1.48
C PRO A 730 38.34 -24.81 0.06
N GLY A 731 37.74 -23.70 0.52
CA GLY A 731 37.28 -23.53 1.90
C GLY A 731 38.22 -22.74 2.83
N ARG A 732 37.65 -21.70 3.45
CA ARG A 732 38.10 -21.19 4.76
C ARG A 732 36.90 -20.98 5.66
N SER A 733 37.05 -21.38 6.92
CA SER A 733 36.09 -21.13 7.99
C SER A 733 36.06 -19.64 8.38
N THR A 734 35.01 -19.25 9.10
CA THR A 734 34.85 -17.91 9.68
C THR A 734 36.04 -17.55 10.55
N THR A 735 36.96 -16.76 10.01
CA THR A 735 38.06 -16.18 10.78
C THR A 735 37.49 -15.08 11.67
N PRO A 736 37.81 -15.01 12.98
CA PRO A 736 37.35 -13.92 13.83
C PRO A 736 37.77 -12.57 13.24
N ALA A 737 36.88 -11.58 13.34
CA ALA A 737 37.10 -10.28 12.73
C ALA A 737 38.37 -9.63 13.29
N GLN A 738 39.36 -9.42 12.42
CA GLN A 738 40.53 -8.60 12.75
C GLN A 738 40.06 -7.21 13.22
N PRO A 739 40.69 -6.61 14.25
CA PRO A 739 40.41 -5.22 14.59
C PRO A 739 40.62 -4.33 13.36
N LYS A 740 39.87 -3.24 13.28
CA LYS A 740 39.98 -2.22 12.22
C LYS A 740 40.03 -0.84 12.85
N MET A 741 40.65 0.12 12.17
CA MET A 741 40.65 1.51 12.62
C MET A 741 39.20 2.03 12.71
N PRO A 742 38.85 2.85 13.72
CA PRO A 742 37.60 3.60 13.73
C PRO A 742 37.42 4.38 12.42
N ARG A 743 36.19 4.37 11.87
CA ARG A 743 35.87 5.10 10.64
C ARG A 743 35.87 6.62 10.91
N PRO A 744 36.20 7.46 9.91
CA PRO A 744 36.05 8.91 10.06
C PRO A 744 34.57 9.28 10.24
N GLN A 745 34.30 10.26 11.11
CA GLN A 745 32.95 10.79 11.32
C GLN A 745 32.43 11.41 10.00
N PRO A 746 31.19 11.11 9.57
CA PRO A 746 30.67 11.61 8.29
C PRO A 746 30.26 13.08 8.41
N PHE A 747 31.15 13.99 8.00
CA PHE A 747 30.81 15.42 7.87
C PHE A 747 29.89 15.62 6.66
N HIS A 748 28.69 16.14 6.91
CA HIS A 748 27.71 16.42 5.86
C HIS A 748 27.63 17.92 5.56
N SER A 749 27.87 18.27 4.29
CA SER A 749 27.85 19.64 3.76
C SER A 749 26.58 20.45 4.10
N HIS A 750 25.43 19.79 4.22
CA HIS A 750 24.16 20.43 4.56
C HIS A 750 23.96 20.74 6.07
N GLN A 751 24.81 20.21 6.95
CA GLN A 751 24.77 20.50 8.40
C GLN A 751 25.67 21.70 8.79
N LEU A 752 26.41 22.27 7.83
CA LEU A 752 27.20 23.51 7.94
C LEU A 752 28.28 23.52 9.06
N LEU A 753 28.69 22.34 9.52
CA LEU A 753 29.65 22.13 10.62
C LEU A 753 30.98 22.86 10.41
N SER A 754 31.58 23.34 11.52
CA SER A 754 32.89 24.03 11.48
C SER A 754 34.03 23.11 11.02
N PRO A 755 34.93 23.55 10.13
CA PRO A 755 36.13 22.79 9.76
C PRO A 755 37.04 22.43 10.94
N GLN A 756 37.04 23.23 12.01
CA GLN A 756 37.80 22.96 13.23
C GLN A 756 37.31 21.68 13.94
N LEU A 757 36.01 21.41 13.91
CA LEU A 757 35.43 20.21 14.51
C LEU A 757 35.96 18.93 13.84
N LYS A 758 36.20 18.95 12.52
CA LYS A 758 36.81 17.83 11.79
C LYS A 758 38.21 17.50 12.30
N VAL A 759 39.01 18.52 12.61
CA VAL A 759 40.37 18.34 13.17
C VAL A 759 40.31 17.69 14.55
N LEU A 760 39.36 18.08 15.41
CA LEU A 760 39.17 17.49 16.74
C LEU A 760 38.73 16.01 16.65
N TYR A 761 37.78 15.69 15.77
CA TYR A 761 37.40 14.30 15.47
C TYR A 761 38.55 13.47 14.88
N GLU A 762 39.40 14.06 14.04
CA GLU A 762 40.58 13.37 13.49
C GLU A 762 41.64 13.12 14.57
N LYS A 763 41.91 14.07 15.48
CA LYS A 763 42.77 13.83 16.67
C LYS A 763 42.26 12.68 17.52
N GLU A 764 40.97 12.71 17.87
CA GLU A 764 40.30 11.68 18.67
C GLU A 764 40.35 10.30 17.99
N ARG A 765 40.15 10.25 16.66
CA ARG A 765 40.27 9.02 15.85
C ARG A 765 41.69 8.45 15.90
N MET A 766 42.72 9.27 15.70
CA MET A 766 44.11 8.78 15.76
C MET A 766 44.48 8.32 17.19
N TRP A 767 44.03 9.04 18.22
CA TRP A 767 44.23 8.66 19.62
C TRP A 767 43.54 7.32 19.97
N ASN A 768 42.29 7.13 19.58
CA ASN A 768 41.60 5.85 19.77
C ASN A 768 42.25 4.70 18.99
N THR A 769 42.83 4.97 17.82
CA THR A 769 43.58 3.99 17.04
C THR A 769 44.85 3.55 17.77
N LYS A 770 45.61 4.52 18.33
CA LYS A 770 46.79 4.30 19.17
C LYS A 770 46.43 3.54 20.45
N LYS A 771 45.38 3.95 21.16
CA LYS A 771 44.86 3.32 22.39
C LYS A 771 44.47 1.85 22.17
N ASN A 772 43.96 1.52 21.00
CA ASN A 772 43.58 0.16 20.62
C ASN A 772 44.74 -0.67 20.04
N ASN A 773 45.98 -0.15 20.05
CA ASN A 773 47.19 -0.77 19.47
C ASN A 773 47.02 -1.20 17.99
N TYR A 774 46.20 -0.49 17.22
CA TYR A 774 45.96 -0.83 15.82
C TYR A 774 47.03 -0.21 14.90
N VAL A 775 47.52 -1.00 13.94
CA VAL A 775 48.48 -0.58 12.92
C VAL A 775 47.71 -0.33 11.61
N PRO A 776 47.62 0.92 11.12
CA PRO A 776 46.96 1.23 9.85
C PRO A 776 47.51 0.44 8.65
N THR A 777 46.61 0.12 7.73
CA THR A 777 46.86 -0.68 6.53
C THR A 777 46.62 0.12 5.23
N LEU A 778 46.87 -0.49 4.06
CA LEU A 778 46.53 0.13 2.78
C LEU A 778 45.00 0.32 2.57
N GLU A 779 44.15 -0.52 3.19
CA GLU A 779 42.69 -0.28 3.21
C GLU A 779 42.33 1.00 4.00
N ASP A 780 43.09 1.29 5.06
CA ASP A 780 42.90 2.46 5.92
C ASP A 780 43.32 3.77 5.25
N VAL A 781 44.37 3.73 4.42
CA VAL A 781 44.78 4.84 3.56
C VAL A 781 43.65 5.18 2.60
N LYS A 782 43.11 4.18 1.89
CA LYS A 782 41.94 4.34 1.01
C LYS A 782 40.72 4.90 1.74
N THR A 783 40.49 4.47 2.97
CA THR A 783 39.39 4.93 3.83
C THR A 783 39.59 6.36 4.38
N THR A 784 40.82 6.86 4.43
CA THR A 784 41.16 8.15 5.07
C THR A 784 41.50 9.25 4.06
N TYR A 785 42.09 8.92 2.91
CA TYR A 785 42.52 9.86 1.88
C TYR A 785 41.80 9.68 0.54
N GLY A 786 40.94 8.67 0.39
CA GLY A 786 40.21 8.36 -0.85
C GLY A 786 40.94 7.37 -1.76
N GLU A 787 40.40 7.15 -2.95
CA GLU A 787 41.05 6.33 -3.99
C GLU A 787 42.15 7.14 -4.67
N ILE A 788 43.40 6.78 -4.35
CA ILE A 788 44.61 7.22 -5.03
C ILE A 788 44.96 6.13 -6.06
N GLU A 789 45.40 6.51 -7.27
CA GLU A 789 45.80 5.54 -8.30
C GLU A 789 47.28 5.14 -8.19
N ASP A 790 48.16 6.08 -7.86
CA ASP A 790 49.61 5.86 -7.70
C ASP A 790 49.95 4.99 -6.47
N GLU A 791 50.91 4.07 -6.60
CA GLU A 791 51.39 3.22 -5.50
C GLU A 791 52.46 3.91 -4.63
N GLU A 792 53.27 4.82 -5.19
CA GLU A 792 54.25 5.57 -4.40
C GLU A 792 53.56 6.55 -3.46
N GLU A 793 52.51 7.25 -3.93
CA GLU A 793 51.72 8.13 -3.07
C GLU A 793 50.95 7.32 -2.00
N LYS A 794 50.37 6.15 -2.30
CA LYS A 794 49.73 5.29 -1.28
C LYS A 794 50.69 4.95 -0.13
N GLN A 795 51.92 4.58 -0.45
CA GLN A 795 52.94 4.24 0.56
C GLN A 795 53.38 5.48 1.36
N ALA A 796 53.50 6.65 0.72
CA ALA A 796 53.78 7.91 1.41
C ALA A 796 52.64 8.30 2.39
N LYS A 797 51.37 8.13 2.00
CA LYS A 797 50.21 8.38 2.87
C LYS A 797 50.10 7.35 3.99
N LEU A 798 50.46 6.08 3.74
CA LEU A 798 50.54 5.05 4.78
C LEU A 798 51.56 5.43 5.86
N ASN A 799 52.75 5.86 5.44
CA ASN A 799 53.80 6.30 6.36
C ASN A 799 53.40 7.56 7.15
N MET A 800 52.71 8.52 6.53
CA MET A 800 52.12 9.65 7.27
C MET A 800 51.03 9.23 8.26
N LEU A 801 50.17 8.27 7.90
CA LEU A 801 49.11 7.76 8.76
C LEU A 801 49.67 7.00 9.97
N LEU A 802 50.71 6.17 9.75
CA LEU A 802 51.46 5.50 10.82
C LEU A 802 52.11 6.51 11.77
N LEU A 803 52.76 7.55 11.24
CA LEU A 803 53.40 8.61 12.03
C LEU A 803 52.37 9.47 12.79
N ALA A 804 51.20 9.73 12.21
CA ALA A 804 50.11 10.44 12.87
C ALA A 804 49.51 9.64 14.04
N VAL A 805 49.29 8.33 13.86
CA VAL A 805 48.84 7.44 14.95
C VAL A 805 49.92 7.30 16.02
N ALA A 806 51.20 7.16 15.67
CA ALA A 806 52.30 7.11 16.63
C ALA A 806 52.38 8.39 17.49
N ASN A 807 52.24 9.56 16.87
CA ASN A 807 52.31 10.86 17.55
C ASN A 807 51.00 11.32 18.21
N ALA A 808 49.90 10.55 18.09
CA ALA A 808 48.61 10.94 18.65
C ALA A 808 48.63 11.13 20.18
N GLN A 809 47.89 12.12 20.66
CA GLN A 809 47.71 12.51 22.06
C GLN A 809 46.20 12.54 22.38
N PRO A 810 45.79 12.38 23.66
CA PRO A 810 44.40 12.65 24.04
C PRO A 810 44.04 14.11 23.77
N LEU A 811 42.74 14.41 23.61
CA LEU A 811 42.27 15.80 23.62
C LEU A 811 42.50 16.38 25.03
N THR A 812 42.79 17.67 25.08
CA THR A 812 42.80 18.44 26.33
C THR A 812 41.37 18.78 26.77
N GLU A 813 41.17 19.07 28.07
CA GLU A 813 39.85 19.44 28.61
C GLU A 813 39.27 20.72 27.95
N GLU A 814 40.15 21.59 27.42
CA GLU A 814 39.74 22.75 26.60
C GLU A 814 39.28 22.34 25.20
N GLU A 815 39.96 21.39 24.55
CA GLU A 815 39.57 20.85 23.24
C GLU A 815 38.28 20.02 23.31
N GLU A 816 38.03 19.30 24.40
CA GLU A 816 36.76 18.58 24.62
C GLU A 816 35.59 19.57 24.77
N LYS A 817 35.78 20.69 25.49
CA LYS A 817 34.79 21.77 25.58
C LYS A 817 34.57 22.48 24.24
N GLN A 818 35.64 22.75 23.49
CA GLN A 818 35.54 23.31 22.13
C GLN A 818 34.82 22.35 21.17
N LYS A 819 35.07 21.03 21.25
CA LYS A 819 34.35 20.01 20.47
C LYS A 819 32.84 20.07 20.77
N ALA A 820 32.45 20.04 22.04
CA ALA A 820 31.05 20.10 22.45
C ALA A 820 30.35 21.42 22.02
N GLN A 821 31.06 22.56 22.09
CA GLN A 821 30.53 23.82 21.59
C GLN A 821 30.32 23.79 20.06
N LEU A 822 31.34 23.39 19.29
CA LEU A 822 31.27 23.32 17.83
C LEU A 822 30.26 22.28 17.31
N GLU A 823 29.88 21.30 18.12
CA GLU A 823 28.76 20.38 17.84
C GLU A 823 27.39 21.04 18.05
N SER A 824 27.24 21.87 19.09
CA SER A 824 26.00 22.61 19.37
C SER A 824 25.74 23.78 18.41
N GLU A 825 26.81 24.36 17.84
CA GLU A 825 26.72 25.33 16.73
C GLU A 825 26.35 24.67 15.37
N GLY A 826 26.30 23.33 15.32
CA GLY A 826 26.02 22.56 14.12
C GLY A 826 24.54 22.28 13.87
N TYR A 827 24.09 22.42 12.61
CA TYR A 827 22.71 22.13 12.19
C TYR A 827 22.44 20.63 12.02
N THR A 828 22.71 19.86 13.08
CA THR A 828 22.55 18.40 13.13
C THR A 828 21.10 17.94 12.96
N ASN A 829 20.13 18.80 13.33
CA ASN A 829 18.69 18.61 13.10
C ASN A 829 18.25 18.86 11.64
N TRP A 830 19.15 19.15 10.70
CA TRP A 830 18.85 19.24 9.27
C TRP A 830 19.31 18.00 8.51
N ASN A 831 18.34 17.27 7.95
CA ASN A 831 18.58 16.09 7.14
C ASN A 831 18.76 16.42 5.65
N LYS A 832 19.36 15.49 4.89
CA LYS A 832 19.58 15.62 3.44
C LYS A 832 18.30 15.84 2.62
N ASN A 833 17.14 15.40 3.14
CA ASN A 833 15.84 15.65 2.53
C ASN A 833 15.33 17.07 2.85
N ASP A 834 15.57 17.59 4.06
CA ASP A 834 15.22 18.96 4.45
C ASP A 834 16.02 19.96 3.63
N PHE A 835 17.32 19.71 3.45
CA PHE A 835 18.19 20.49 2.58
C PHE A 835 17.67 20.55 1.14
N ARG A 836 17.27 19.40 0.57
CA ARG A 836 16.66 19.35 -0.77
C ARG A 836 15.34 20.12 -0.85
N LYS A 837 14.48 20.01 0.17
CA LYS A 837 13.26 20.83 0.27
C LYS A 837 13.58 22.33 0.35
N PHE A 838 14.61 22.71 1.11
CA PHE A 838 15.00 24.11 1.30
C PHE A 838 15.48 24.73 -0.02
N ILE A 839 16.36 24.05 -0.76
CA ILE A 839 16.81 24.49 -2.09
C ILE A 839 15.62 24.61 -3.06
N ALA A 840 14.68 23.66 -3.05
CA ALA A 840 13.48 23.71 -3.89
C ALA A 840 12.53 24.87 -3.52
N ALA A 841 12.31 25.11 -2.22
CA ALA A 841 11.47 26.21 -1.73
C ALA A 841 12.10 27.58 -2.00
N CYS A 842 13.43 27.72 -1.87
CA CYS A 842 14.17 28.92 -2.29
C CYS A 842 14.02 29.20 -3.79
N GLY A 843 13.98 28.17 -4.64
CA GLY A 843 13.66 28.33 -6.06
C GLY A 843 12.19 28.73 -6.31
N LYS A 844 11.24 28.07 -5.65
CA LYS A 844 9.79 28.26 -5.83
C LYS A 844 9.28 29.63 -5.34
N TYR A 845 9.83 30.16 -4.26
CA TYR A 845 9.37 31.40 -3.62
C TYR A 845 10.38 32.56 -3.69
N GLY A 846 11.61 32.31 -4.15
CA GLY A 846 12.73 33.25 -4.11
C GLY A 846 13.40 33.31 -2.73
N ARG A 847 14.71 33.58 -2.72
CA ARG A 847 15.60 33.48 -1.55
C ARG A 847 15.18 34.32 -0.32
N ASN A 848 14.41 35.38 -0.55
CA ASN A 848 13.98 36.34 0.48
C ASN A 848 12.67 35.95 1.17
N SER A 849 11.91 34.98 0.62
CA SER A 849 10.52 34.70 1.02
C SER A 849 10.42 33.72 2.20
N ILE A 850 11.15 33.99 3.29
CA ILE A 850 11.37 33.06 4.41
C ILE A 850 10.06 32.50 4.98
N LYS A 851 8.99 33.31 5.08
CA LYS A 851 7.66 32.86 5.53
C LYS A 851 7.03 31.77 4.65
N ALA A 852 7.13 31.92 3.33
CA ALA A 852 6.63 30.92 2.39
C ALA A 852 7.50 29.66 2.38
N ILE A 853 8.82 29.83 2.53
CA ILE A 853 9.77 28.71 2.66
C ILE A 853 9.47 27.90 3.94
N ALA A 854 9.25 28.56 5.08
CA ALA A 854 8.94 27.90 6.35
C ALA A 854 7.62 27.12 6.33
N PHE A 855 6.62 27.59 5.56
CA PHE A 855 5.34 26.89 5.41
C PHE A 855 5.49 25.47 4.82
N GLU A 856 6.41 25.26 3.88
CA GLU A 856 6.74 23.93 3.30
C GLU A 856 7.42 22.96 4.32
N PHE A 857 7.82 23.45 5.50
CA PHE A 857 8.38 22.68 6.60
C PHE A 857 7.42 22.43 7.77
N ALA A 858 6.25 23.09 7.80
CA ALA A 858 5.26 22.85 8.83
C ALA A 858 4.72 21.40 8.80
N PRO A 859 4.49 20.73 9.95
CA PRO A 859 4.65 21.21 11.32
C PRO A 859 6.04 20.90 11.95
N HIS A 860 7.03 20.51 11.15
CA HIS A 860 8.27 19.89 11.65
C HIS A 860 9.39 20.86 12.06
N LYS A 861 9.36 22.12 11.59
CA LYS A 861 10.31 23.19 11.94
C LYS A 861 9.60 24.53 12.07
N THR A 862 10.14 25.42 12.90
CA THR A 862 9.58 26.77 13.13
C THR A 862 10.05 27.77 12.07
N GLU A 863 9.37 28.93 11.96
CA GLU A 863 9.85 30.02 11.08
C GLU A 863 11.25 30.51 11.50
N GLU A 864 11.57 30.44 12.80
CA GLU A 864 12.83 30.92 13.36
C GLU A 864 14.00 29.97 13.04
N GLU A 865 13.81 28.65 13.20
CA GLU A 865 14.78 27.64 12.79
C GLU A 865 15.10 27.71 11.28
N VAL A 866 14.06 27.90 10.45
CA VAL A 866 14.21 28.05 9.00
C VAL A 866 14.89 29.37 8.64
N ARG A 867 14.59 30.46 9.36
CA ARG A 867 15.22 31.78 9.18
C ARG A 867 16.71 31.75 9.53
N ASP A 868 17.10 31.08 10.60
CA ASP A 868 18.49 31.03 11.05
C ASP A 868 19.33 30.03 10.26
N TYR A 869 18.76 28.89 9.87
CA TYR A 869 19.38 28.01 8.86
C TYR A 869 19.56 28.74 7.53
N ALA A 870 18.59 29.54 7.07
CA ALA A 870 18.72 30.31 5.84
C ALA A 870 19.88 31.34 5.92
N LYS A 871 20.00 32.09 7.02
CA LYS A 871 21.15 32.99 7.24
C LYS A 871 22.47 32.22 7.18
N ALA A 872 22.57 31.12 7.93
CA ALA A 872 23.79 30.31 8.00
C ALA A 872 24.15 29.64 6.67
N PHE A 873 23.16 29.20 5.90
CA PHE A 873 23.36 28.65 4.56
C PHE A 873 23.90 29.71 3.59
N TRP A 874 23.27 30.89 3.53
CA TRP A 874 23.71 31.94 2.58
C TRP A 874 25.09 32.52 2.95
N THR A 875 25.44 32.63 4.23
CA THR A 875 26.79 33.09 4.64
C THR A 875 27.87 32.03 4.41
N ASN A 876 27.52 30.74 4.45
CA ASN A 876 28.46 29.62 4.28
C ASN A 876 28.31 28.87 2.95
N ILE A 877 27.62 29.45 1.95
CA ILE A 877 27.25 28.75 0.71
C ILE A 877 28.44 28.12 -0.03
N GLN A 878 29.62 28.77 0.00
CA GLN A 878 30.86 28.27 -0.59
C GLN A 878 31.40 26.98 0.06
N ARG A 879 30.93 26.62 1.27
CA ARG A 879 31.28 25.36 1.97
C ARG A 879 30.43 24.17 1.53
N VAL A 880 29.38 24.40 0.75
CA VAL A 880 28.42 23.37 0.33
C VAL A 880 28.89 22.73 -0.98
N GLU A 881 28.87 21.39 -1.04
CA GLU A 881 29.19 20.64 -2.26
C GLU A 881 28.22 21.04 -3.39
N ASP A 882 28.71 21.16 -4.64
CA ASP A 882 27.93 21.61 -5.81
C ASP A 882 27.23 22.99 -5.67
N TYR A 883 27.66 23.88 -4.76
CA TYR A 883 26.94 25.14 -4.49
C TYR A 883 26.66 26.01 -5.73
N GLU A 884 27.60 26.08 -6.69
CA GLU A 884 27.39 26.78 -7.96
C GLU A 884 26.15 26.31 -8.72
N ARG A 885 25.88 25.00 -8.68
CA ARG A 885 24.74 24.39 -9.38
C ARG A 885 23.43 24.73 -8.67
N TYR A 886 23.41 24.73 -7.35
CA TYR A 886 22.24 25.15 -6.57
C TYR A 886 21.96 26.65 -6.74
N LEU A 887 23.00 27.49 -6.74
CA LEU A 887 22.88 28.92 -6.99
C LEU A 887 22.30 29.22 -8.39
N LYS A 888 22.92 28.68 -9.45
CA LYS A 888 22.45 28.84 -10.84
C LYS A 888 21.02 28.36 -11.05
N ASN A 889 20.60 27.29 -10.36
CA ASN A 889 19.21 26.83 -10.37
C ASN A 889 18.26 27.83 -9.69
N ILE A 890 18.59 28.31 -8.49
CA ILE A 890 17.73 29.27 -7.75
C ILE A 890 17.62 30.59 -8.52
N GLU A 891 18.72 31.10 -9.07
CA GLU A 891 18.73 32.31 -9.89
C GLU A 891 17.87 32.18 -11.15
N ALA A 892 17.92 31.03 -11.82
CA ALA A 892 17.09 30.76 -13.01
C ALA A 892 15.59 30.66 -12.71
N GLU A 893 15.18 30.14 -11.54
CA GLU A 893 13.78 30.16 -11.13
C GLU A 893 13.35 31.56 -10.65
N GLU A 894 14.21 32.31 -9.96
CA GLU A 894 13.96 33.72 -9.61
C GLU A 894 13.82 34.63 -10.85
N ASP A 895 14.59 34.37 -11.92
CA ASP A 895 14.42 35.05 -13.22
C ASP A 895 13.05 34.73 -13.85
N ARG A 896 12.58 33.47 -13.76
CA ARG A 896 11.24 33.09 -14.23
C ARG A 896 10.15 33.79 -13.43
N ILE A 897 10.22 33.79 -12.10
CA ILE A 897 9.25 34.46 -11.23
C ILE A 897 9.20 35.97 -11.53
N ARG A 898 10.36 36.61 -11.72
CA ARG A 898 10.43 38.02 -12.16
C ARG A 898 9.80 38.23 -13.54
N ARG A 899 10.01 37.32 -14.48
CA ARG A 899 9.42 37.39 -15.84
C ARG A 899 7.91 37.18 -15.84
N THR A 900 7.38 36.23 -15.07
CA THR A 900 5.92 36.02 -14.92
C THR A 900 5.25 37.27 -14.35
N LYS A 901 5.85 37.90 -13.33
CA LYS A 901 5.35 39.17 -12.76
C LYS A 901 5.39 40.32 -13.78
N LEU A 902 6.47 40.46 -14.54
CA LEU A 902 6.56 41.46 -15.62
C LEU A 902 5.49 41.24 -16.70
N GLN A 903 5.24 39.99 -17.10
CA GLN A 903 4.20 39.64 -18.07
C GLN A 903 2.79 39.89 -17.50
N GLN A 904 2.55 39.65 -16.22
CA GLN A 904 1.28 39.95 -15.53
C GLN A 904 1.04 41.46 -15.43
N GLU A 905 2.06 42.26 -15.08
CA GLU A 905 1.97 43.72 -15.07
C GLU A 905 1.73 44.28 -16.46
N ALA A 906 2.46 43.82 -17.47
CA ALA A 906 2.29 44.27 -18.84
C ALA A 906 0.89 43.91 -19.37
N LEU A 907 0.38 42.72 -19.03
CA LEU A 907 -0.99 42.31 -19.37
C LEU A 907 -2.04 43.20 -18.68
N ARG A 908 -1.90 43.50 -17.37
CA ARG A 908 -2.78 44.45 -16.65
C ARG A 908 -2.78 45.81 -17.34
N ARG A 909 -1.60 46.36 -17.65
CA ARG A 909 -1.44 47.67 -18.30
C ARG A 909 -2.01 47.70 -19.73
N LYS A 910 -1.88 46.61 -20.49
CA LYS A 910 -2.41 46.49 -21.86
C LYS A 910 -3.94 46.33 -21.89
N ILE A 911 -4.52 45.62 -20.92
CA ILE A 911 -5.98 45.51 -20.77
C ILE A 911 -6.59 46.84 -20.30
N ALA A 912 -5.94 47.56 -19.38
CA ALA A 912 -6.34 48.90 -18.95
C ALA A 912 -6.24 49.99 -20.06
N GLN A 913 -5.65 49.67 -21.22
CA GLN A 913 -5.66 50.53 -22.42
C GLN A 913 -6.91 50.36 -23.29
N CYS A 914 -7.74 49.35 -23.02
CA CYS A 914 -8.90 48.97 -23.82
C CYS A 914 -10.20 49.23 -23.05
N SER A 915 -11.22 49.83 -23.67
CA SER A 915 -12.52 50.06 -23.00
C SER A 915 -13.41 48.82 -23.06
N ASN A 916 -13.31 48.04 -24.14
CA ASN A 916 -13.90 46.71 -24.30
C ASN A 916 -12.77 45.74 -24.74
N PRO A 917 -12.01 45.17 -23.79
CA PRO A 917 -10.82 44.35 -24.10
C PRO A 917 -11.03 43.16 -25.05
N LEU A 918 -12.26 42.67 -25.24
CA LEU A 918 -12.55 41.60 -26.20
C LEU A 918 -12.51 42.09 -27.67
N PHE A 919 -12.82 43.36 -27.90
CA PHE A 919 -12.93 43.96 -29.24
C PHE A 919 -11.80 44.95 -29.55
N ASP A 920 -11.33 45.72 -28.54
CA ASP A 920 -10.35 46.79 -28.72
C ASP A 920 -8.88 46.31 -28.67
N LEU A 921 -8.62 45.09 -28.18
CA LEU A 921 -7.28 44.59 -27.87
C LEU A 921 -6.50 44.19 -29.14
N THR A 922 -5.77 45.15 -29.70
CA THR A 922 -4.86 44.93 -30.83
C THR A 922 -3.49 44.39 -30.38
N LEU A 923 -3.05 43.31 -31.03
CA LEU A 923 -1.74 42.69 -30.81
C LEU A 923 -0.87 42.79 -32.07
N LYS A 924 0.39 43.21 -31.91
CA LYS A 924 1.37 43.28 -33.01
C LYS A 924 1.99 41.90 -33.25
N HIS A 925 1.24 41.00 -33.89
CA HIS A 925 1.72 39.68 -34.25
C HIS A 925 2.89 39.75 -35.25
N PRO A 926 3.98 38.98 -35.06
CA PRO A 926 4.95 38.75 -36.13
C PRO A 926 4.32 37.85 -37.21
N PRO A 927 4.59 38.09 -38.51
CA PRO A 927 4.02 37.29 -39.59
C PRO A 927 4.48 35.82 -39.50
N SER A 928 3.52 34.90 -39.50
CA SER A 928 3.76 33.46 -39.34
C SER A 928 3.80 32.76 -40.70
N ASN A 929 4.99 32.36 -41.15
CA ASN A 929 5.22 31.78 -42.48
C ASN A 929 4.79 30.29 -42.61
N SER A 930 3.57 29.91 -42.17
CA SER A 930 3.08 28.53 -42.31
C SER A 930 1.59 28.42 -42.64
N ASN A 931 1.28 27.67 -43.71
CA ASN A 931 -0.08 27.50 -44.24
C ASN A 931 -0.91 26.46 -43.45
N LYS A 932 -1.03 26.63 -42.13
CA LYS A 932 -2.00 25.89 -41.29
C LYS A 932 -2.87 26.90 -40.53
N ARG A 933 -4.16 26.61 -40.33
CA ARG A 933 -5.11 27.52 -39.66
C ARG A 933 -4.51 28.01 -38.34
N VAL A 934 -4.25 29.31 -38.28
CA VAL A 934 -3.79 30.03 -37.09
C VAL A 934 -5.02 30.37 -36.24
N PHE A 935 -4.84 30.50 -34.93
CA PHE A 935 -5.85 31.08 -34.03
C PHE A 935 -6.28 32.47 -34.56
N SER A 936 -7.58 32.75 -34.54
CA SER A 936 -8.15 34.07 -34.79
C SER A 936 -7.65 35.10 -33.77
N GLU A 937 -7.69 36.38 -34.14
CA GLU A 937 -7.47 37.46 -33.17
C GLU A 937 -8.47 37.39 -32.01
N GLU A 938 -9.71 36.96 -32.27
CA GLU A 938 -10.76 36.82 -31.25
C GLU A 938 -10.44 35.71 -30.25
N GLU A 939 -9.91 34.57 -30.72
CA GLU A 939 -9.40 33.47 -29.89
C GLU A 939 -8.25 33.98 -29.00
N ASP A 940 -7.28 34.71 -29.57
CA ASP A 940 -6.12 35.24 -28.85
C ASP A 940 -6.48 36.30 -27.80
N ARG A 941 -7.43 37.19 -28.11
CA ARG A 941 -7.95 38.20 -27.16
C ARG A 941 -8.66 37.53 -25.99
N PHE A 942 -9.46 36.49 -26.26
CA PHE A 942 -10.11 35.71 -25.21
C PHE A 942 -9.11 34.98 -24.31
N LEU A 943 -8.04 34.38 -24.87
CA LEU A 943 -6.97 33.76 -24.09
C LEU A 943 -6.30 34.76 -23.14
N LEU A 944 -5.94 35.96 -23.63
CA LEU A 944 -5.32 36.99 -22.79
C LEU A 944 -6.28 37.50 -21.69
N LEU A 945 -7.58 37.58 -21.97
CA LEU A 945 -8.59 37.95 -20.97
C LEU A 945 -8.76 36.88 -19.89
N MET A 946 -8.80 35.60 -20.24
CA MET A 946 -8.88 34.53 -19.25
C MET A 946 -7.60 34.42 -18.40
N LEU A 947 -6.42 34.67 -18.99
CA LEU A 947 -5.15 34.77 -18.26
C LEU A 947 -5.11 35.93 -17.27
N PHE A 948 -5.79 37.04 -17.58
CA PHE A 948 -5.95 38.16 -16.66
C PHE A 948 -6.97 37.83 -15.55
N LYS A 949 -8.12 37.24 -15.91
CA LYS A 949 -9.19 36.82 -14.98
C LYS A 949 -8.73 35.80 -13.93
N TYR A 950 -7.88 34.83 -14.32
CA TYR A 950 -7.42 33.77 -13.42
C TYR A 950 -6.00 33.95 -12.87
N GLY A 951 -5.25 34.93 -13.38
CA GLY A 951 -3.82 35.13 -13.11
C GLY A 951 -2.92 34.13 -13.87
N ILE A 952 -1.69 34.52 -14.16
CA ILE A 952 -0.73 33.69 -14.92
C ILE A 952 -0.04 32.65 -14.01
N ASP A 953 0.08 32.93 -12.71
CA ASP A 953 0.93 32.21 -11.73
C ASP A 953 0.27 30.95 -11.11
N ARG A 954 -0.94 30.59 -11.52
CA ARG A 954 -1.74 29.50 -10.92
C ARG A 954 -1.65 28.22 -11.75
N GLU A 955 -1.33 27.10 -11.11
CA GLU A 955 -0.96 25.83 -11.76
C GLU A 955 -2.02 25.29 -12.76
N ASN A 956 -3.31 25.38 -12.43
CA ASN A 956 -4.41 24.85 -13.24
C ASN A 956 -5.04 25.86 -14.23
N VAL A 957 -4.44 27.03 -14.47
CA VAL A 957 -5.07 28.12 -15.27
C VAL A 957 -5.50 27.65 -16.65
N TYR A 958 -4.67 26.88 -17.36
CA TYR A 958 -4.99 26.40 -18.71
C TYR A 958 -6.09 25.32 -18.75
N GLU A 959 -6.48 24.74 -17.61
CA GLU A 959 -7.66 23.90 -17.49
C GLU A 959 -8.92 24.75 -17.35
N LEU A 960 -8.89 25.77 -16.48
CA LEU A 960 -9.98 26.74 -16.31
C LEU A 960 -10.25 27.52 -17.60
N VAL A 961 -9.20 27.92 -18.32
CA VAL A 961 -9.30 28.57 -19.64
C VAL A 961 -9.97 27.62 -20.65
N ARG A 962 -9.64 26.32 -20.67
CA ARG A 962 -10.29 25.33 -21.55
C ARG A 962 -11.77 25.19 -21.24
N ASP A 963 -12.14 25.18 -19.97
CA ASP A 963 -13.53 24.97 -19.57
C ASP A 963 -14.37 26.23 -19.82
N GLU A 964 -13.85 27.43 -19.57
CA GLU A 964 -14.49 28.68 -20.00
C GLU A 964 -14.57 28.85 -21.53
N ILE A 965 -13.69 28.22 -22.33
CA ILE A 965 -13.84 28.16 -23.80
C ILE A 965 -15.05 27.30 -24.20
N ARG A 966 -15.40 26.28 -23.41
CA ARG A 966 -16.54 25.38 -23.67
C ARG A 966 -17.86 25.95 -23.18
N ASP A 967 -17.82 26.63 -22.03
CA ASP A 967 -18.99 27.24 -21.41
C ASP A 967 -19.34 28.61 -22.05
N SER A 968 -18.45 29.19 -22.87
CA SER A 968 -18.65 30.47 -23.57
C SER A 968 -19.52 30.33 -24.82
N PRO A 969 -20.70 31.00 -24.89
CA PRO A 969 -21.57 30.97 -26.08
C PRO A 969 -20.91 31.53 -27.36
N LEU A 970 -19.84 32.33 -27.22
CA LEU A 970 -19.11 32.89 -28.35
C LEU A 970 -18.36 31.83 -29.18
N PHE A 971 -18.02 30.70 -28.57
CA PHE A 971 -17.24 29.63 -29.21
C PHE A 971 -18.00 28.31 -29.33
N GLU A 972 -19.32 28.30 -29.09
CA GLU A 972 -20.19 27.11 -29.18
C GLU A 972 -20.07 26.38 -30.54
N LEU A 973 -19.82 27.13 -31.62
CA LEU A 973 -19.65 26.61 -32.98
C LEU A 973 -18.18 26.49 -33.44
N ASP A 974 -17.18 26.95 -32.67
CA ASP A 974 -15.77 26.81 -33.07
C ASP A 974 -15.11 25.57 -32.48
N PHE A 975 -15.41 24.44 -33.11
CA PHE A 975 -14.78 23.15 -32.84
C PHE A 975 -13.24 23.19 -32.89
N PHE A 976 -12.61 24.15 -33.59
CA PHE A 976 -11.14 24.27 -33.60
C PHE A 976 -10.57 24.77 -32.26
N PHE A 977 -11.30 25.64 -31.56
CA PHE A 977 -10.89 26.21 -30.27
C PHE A 977 -11.33 25.30 -29.11
N GLN A 978 -12.56 24.77 -29.14
CA GLN A 978 -13.06 23.79 -28.15
C GLN A 978 -12.23 22.50 -28.05
N SER A 979 -11.64 22.05 -29.18
CA SER A 979 -10.84 20.83 -29.23
C SER A 979 -9.42 20.98 -28.67
N ARG A 980 -8.99 22.20 -28.32
CA ARG A 980 -7.62 22.45 -27.83
C ARG A 980 -7.39 21.81 -26.46
N THR A 981 -6.22 21.18 -26.33
CA THR A 981 -5.76 20.72 -25.01
C THR A 981 -5.15 21.89 -24.21
N PRO A 982 -5.15 21.85 -22.86
CA PRO A 982 -4.49 22.87 -22.03
C PRO A 982 -3.02 23.11 -22.41
N ILE A 983 -2.33 22.08 -22.91
CA ILE A 983 -0.93 22.16 -23.39
C ILE A 983 -0.82 23.01 -24.67
N GLU A 984 -1.80 22.93 -25.58
CA GLU A 984 -1.83 23.75 -26.80
C GLU A 984 -2.22 25.19 -26.49
N LEU A 985 -3.19 25.40 -25.60
CA LEU A 985 -3.57 26.73 -25.11
C LEU A 985 -2.38 27.42 -24.42
N ASN A 986 -1.63 26.70 -23.59
CA ASN A 986 -0.40 27.20 -22.95
C ASN A 986 0.68 27.59 -23.98
N ARG A 987 0.91 26.77 -25.02
CA ARG A 987 1.83 27.12 -26.12
C ARG A 987 1.42 28.40 -26.85
N ARG A 988 0.11 28.62 -27.09
CA ARG A 988 -0.38 29.87 -27.69
C ARG A 988 -0.20 31.04 -26.72
N ALA A 989 -0.65 30.91 -25.47
CA ALA A 989 -0.50 31.91 -24.42
C ALA A 989 0.95 32.40 -24.24
N ILE A 990 1.93 31.49 -24.12
CA ILE A 990 3.36 31.84 -24.04
C ILE A 990 3.79 32.69 -25.25
N THR A 991 3.29 32.38 -26.45
CA THR A 991 3.59 33.14 -27.68
C THR A 991 3.00 34.55 -27.62
N LEU A 992 1.75 34.69 -27.14
CA LEU A 992 1.08 36.00 -26.98
C LEU A 992 1.76 36.85 -25.90
N LEU A 993 2.05 36.28 -24.74
CA LEU A 993 2.76 36.94 -23.64
C LEU A 993 4.17 37.39 -24.06
N GLN A 994 4.88 36.62 -24.89
CA GLN A 994 6.17 37.05 -25.47
C GLN A 994 6.04 38.19 -26.50
N CYS A 995 4.92 38.28 -27.24
CA CYS A 995 4.66 39.41 -28.13
C CYS A 995 4.34 40.68 -27.32
N LEU A 996 3.55 40.53 -26.26
CA LEU A 996 3.17 41.60 -25.34
C LEU A 996 4.38 42.12 -24.53
N GLU A 997 5.26 41.23 -24.07
CA GLU A 997 6.54 41.55 -23.43
C GLU A 997 7.47 42.33 -24.38
N LYS A 998 7.51 41.99 -25.67
CA LYS A 998 8.26 42.74 -26.69
C LYS A 998 7.64 44.10 -26.99
N GLU A 999 6.31 44.21 -27.07
CA GLU A 999 5.63 45.50 -27.26
C GLU A 999 5.86 46.44 -26.06
N PHE A 1000 5.82 45.91 -24.84
CA PHE A 1000 6.05 46.71 -23.63
C PHE A 1000 7.51 47.20 -23.54
N ASN A 1001 8.47 46.32 -23.83
CA ASN A 1001 9.90 46.67 -23.86
C ASN A 1001 10.29 47.59 -25.05
N ALA A 1002 9.42 47.77 -26.04
CA ALA A 1002 9.63 48.69 -27.16
C ALA A 1002 9.28 50.17 -26.86
N GLY A 1003 8.73 50.45 -25.67
CA GLY A 1003 8.47 51.81 -25.19
C GLY A 1003 7.18 52.43 -25.73
N VAL A 1004 6.08 52.31 -24.96
CA VAL A 1004 4.81 52.98 -25.25
C VAL A 1004 4.75 54.33 -24.53
N VAL A 1005 4.44 55.40 -25.26
CA VAL A 1005 4.25 56.75 -24.69
C VAL A 1005 2.93 56.79 -23.90
N LEU A 1006 3.01 57.23 -22.64
CA LEU A 1006 1.86 57.35 -21.74
C LEU A 1006 1.25 58.77 -21.79
N ASP A 1007 0.05 58.87 -22.32
CA ASP A 1007 -0.75 60.10 -22.28
C ASP A 1007 -1.27 60.43 -20.86
N ASP A 1008 -1.38 61.72 -20.53
CA ASP A 1008 -1.66 62.18 -19.17
C ASP A 1008 -3.09 61.87 -18.70
N GLY A 1009 -4.05 61.75 -19.63
CA GLY A 1009 -5.41 61.30 -19.31
C GLY A 1009 -5.44 59.87 -18.74
N MET A 1010 -4.53 58.99 -19.18
CA MET A 1010 -4.43 57.61 -18.70
C MET A 1010 -3.76 57.54 -17.32
N LYS A 1011 -2.80 58.42 -17.03
CA LYS A 1011 -2.13 58.47 -15.71
C LYS A 1011 -3.10 58.82 -14.58
N ARG A 1012 -4.11 59.66 -14.84
CA ARG A 1012 -5.16 59.98 -13.86
C ARG A 1012 -6.06 58.78 -13.55
N ARG A 1013 -6.61 58.11 -14.57
CA ARG A 1013 -7.44 56.91 -14.35
C ARG A 1013 -6.70 55.80 -13.62
N LEU A 1014 -5.43 55.55 -13.98
CA LEU A 1014 -4.60 54.56 -13.27
C LEU A 1014 -4.36 54.94 -11.79
N ALA A 1015 -4.27 56.23 -11.45
CA ALA A 1015 -4.17 56.66 -10.05
C ALA A 1015 -5.50 56.49 -9.30
N GLU A 1016 -6.63 56.84 -9.91
CA GLU A 1016 -7.98 56.65 -9.36
C GLU A 1016 -8.32 55.15 -9.17
N GLU A 1017 -7.89 54.29 -10.10
CA GLU A 1017 -8.06 52.83 -10.01
C GLU A 1017 -7.11 52.16 -8.99
N ASP A 1018 -5.84 52.59 -8.88
CA ASP A 1018 -4.94 52.08 -7.84
C ASP A 1018 -5.26 52.66 -6.44
N GLU A 1019 -5.97 53.79 -6.31
CA GLU A 1019 -6.57 54.20 -5.03
C GLU A 1019 -7.80 53.35 -4.70
N ASN A 1020 -8.75 53.17 -5.62
CA ASN A 1020 -9.90 52.29 -5.37
C ASN A 1020 -9.48 50.85 -5.05
N ALA A 1021 -8.46 50.32 -5.73
CA ALA A 1021 -7.91 49.00 -5.43
C ALA A 1021 -7.18 48.91 -4.08
N LYS A 1022 -6.59 50.01 -3.58
CA LYS A 1022 -6.09 50.09 -2.20
C LYS A 1022 -7.23 50.14 -1.20
N ASN A 1023 -8.24 50.98 -1.44
CA ASN A 1023 -9.39 51.13 -0.56
C ASN A 1023 -10.09 49.78 -0.37
N MET A 1024 -10.38 49.03 -1.45
CA MET A 1024 -10.92 47.67 -1.33
C MET A 1024 -9.97 46.67 -0.65
N ALA A 1025 -8.65 46.83 -0.79
CA ALA A 1025 -7.67 46.00 -0.09
C ALA A 1025 -7.49 46.38 1.40
N GLU A 1026 -7.86 47.61 1.78
CA GLU A 1026 -7.92 48.07 3.16
C GLU A 1026 -9.27 47.69 3.80
N GLU A 1027 -10.41 47.82 3.12
CA GLU A 1027 -11.70 47.25 3.54
C GLU A 1027 -11.62 45.74 3.81
N VAL A 1028 -10.97 44.97 2.91
CA VAL A 1028 -10.75 43.53 3.11
C VAL A 1028 -9.78 43.22 4.24
N LYS A 1029 -8.87 44.14 4.58
CA LYS A 1029 -8.00 44.05 5.77
C LYS A 1029 -8.75 44.39 7.05
N GLU A 1030 -9.60 45.41 7.02
CA GLU A 1030 -10.40 45.86 8.17
C GLU A 1030 -11.44 44.79 8.52
N GLY A 1031 -12.18 44.24 7.55
CA GLY A 1031 -13.06 43.10 7.78
C GLY A 1031 -12.33 41.84 8.28
N ALA A 1032 -11.04 41.67 7.94
CA ALA A 1032 -10.20 40.61 8.50
C ALA A 1032 -9.62 40.93 9.89
N ALA A 1033 -9.59 42.22 10.29
CA ALA A 1033 -9.14 42.69 11.60
C ALA A 1033 -10.29 42.75 12.62
N GLU A 1034 -11.48 43.21 12.23
CA GLU A 1034 -12.69 43.20 13.05
C GLU A 1034 -13.00 41.78 13.55
N ALA A 1035 -12.94 40.79 12.66
CA ALA A 1035 -13.10 39.36 12.98
C ALA A 1035 -12.03 38.79 13.95
N GLY A 1036 -10.96 39.55 14.22
CA GLY A 1036 -9.91 39.19 15.19
C GLY A 1036 -9.94 39.98 16.50
N SER A 1037 -10.96 40.83 16.73
CA SER A 1037 -10.90 41.89 17.77
C SER A 1037 -11.77 41.69 19.02
N GLU A 1038 -12.68 40.70 19.06
CA GLU A 1038 -13.48 40.39 20.25
C GLU A 1038 -12.68 39.64 21.35
N ALA A 1039 -11.61 40.27 21.87
CA ALA A 1039 -10.73 39.67 22.89
C ALA A 1039 -10.17 40.64 23.95
N ALA A 1040 -11.03 41.54 24.45
CA ALA A 1040 -10.83 42.42 25.63
C ALA A 1040 -9.80 43.58 25.52
N PRO A 1041 -9.92 44.65 26.34
CA PRO A 1041 -9.36 45.97 26.00
C PRO A 1041 -8.15 46.41 26.85
N GLY A 1042 -7.49 47.49 26.39
CA GLY A 1042 -6.59 48.30 27.22
C GLY A 1042 -6.48 49.75 26.70
N PRO A 1043 -6.44 50.77 27.59
CA PRO A 1043 -5.98 52.12 27.28
C PRO A 1043 -4.52 52.33 27.74
N GLY A 1044 -3.69 53.17 27.11
CA GLY A 1044 -3.87 53.99 25.92
C GLY A 1044 -2.55 54.67 25.52
N GLY A 1045 -2.54 55.46 24.43
CA GLY A 1045 -1.35 56.17 23.92
C GLY A 1045 -0.77 57.23 24.88
N ALA A 1046 0.27 58.01 24.53
CA ALA A 1046 0.93 58.30 23.24
C ALA A 1046 2.30 59.02 23.57
N ASP A 1047 3.14 59.60 22.70
CA ASP A 1047 3.18 59.73 21.23
C ASP A 1047 4.60 60.13 20.74
N VAL A 1048 4.86 60.03 19.42
CA VAL A 1048 5.76 60.88 18.59
C VAL A 1048 7.30 60.99 18.84
N ALA A 1049 8.00 61.15 17.69
CA ALA A 1049 9.37 61.66 17.48
C ALA A 1049 10.59 60.74 17.73
N GLY A 1050 11.67 60.98 16.97
CA GLY A 1050 12.93 60.23 17.03
C GLY A 1050 14.05 60.86 16.16
N LYS A 1051 15.09 60.06 15.88
CA LYS A 1051 16.38 60.37 15.21
C LYS A 1051 17.49 61.03 16.05
N ALA A 1052 18.39 60.15 16.51
CA ALA A 1052 19.80 60.03 16.06
C ALA A 1052 20.97 60.64 16.89
N MET A 1053 22.02 59.81 16.96
CA MET A 1053 23.45 60.07 17.28
C MET A 1053 23.85 60.55 18.70
N GLU A 1054 24.42 59.60 19.45
CA GLU A 1054 25.82 59.56 19.97
C GLU A 1054 26.55 60.84 20.48
N PRO A 1055 27.55 60.72 21.40
CA PRO A 1055 27.83 59.61 22.35
C PRO A 1055 28.32 60.04 23.77
N ALA A 1056 28.34 59.07 24.71
CA ALA A 1056 29.27 59.00 25.87
C ALA A 1056 29.17 60.09 26.99
N PRO A 1057 29.86 59.93 28.16
CA PRO A 1057 30.07 58.72 28.98
C PRO A 1057 29.88 58.92 30.53
N ALA A 1058 30.01 57.80 31.27
CA ALA A 1058 30.60 57.66 32.62
C ALA A 1058 29.84 58.05 33.92
N ASN A 1059 29.88 57.09 34.87
CA ASN A 1059 29.94 57.18 36.35
C ASN A 1059 28.77 57.80 37.16
N GLY A 1060 28.55 57.30 38.39
CA GLY A 1060 27.86 58.11 39.43
C GLY A 1060 26.88 57.42 40.42
N GLU A 1061 27.31 56.36 41.12
CA GLU A 1061 26.94 55.98 42.51
C GLU A 1061 25.68 56.50 43.28
N LEU A 1062 24.98 55.53 43.90
CA LEU A 1062 24.49 55.48 45.31
C LEU A 1062 23.23 56.25 45.82
N ASN A 1063 22.32 55.44 46.40
CA ASN A 1063 21.44 55.67 47.57
C ASN A 1063 20.33 56.77 47.56
N GLY A 1064 19.17 56.58 48.21
CA GLY A 1064 18.63 55.38 48.89
C GLY A 1064 17.57 55.67 49.98
N LYS A 1065 16.92 54.61 50.49
CA LYS A 1065 15.83 54.54 51.51
C LYS A 1065 14.41 54.89 50.97
N ARG A 1066 13.30 54.15 51.22
CA ARG A 1066 12.72 53.46 52.42
C ARG A 1066 12.17 54.46 53.46
N PRO A 1067 10.98 54.26 54.10
CA PRO A 1067 10.67 53.00 54.84
C PRO A 1067 9.20 52.49 54.99
N ARG A 1068 9.08 51.15 55.16
CA ARG A 1068 8.34 50.39 56.24
C ARG A 1068 6.80 50.32 56.33
N GLU A 1069 6.21 49.24 56.88
CA GLU A 1069 6.67 47.83 57.08
C GLU A 1069 5.56 46.84 56.57
N GLU A 1070 4.94 45.80 57.19
CA GLU A 1070 4.93 45.02 58.46
C GLU A 1070 4.57 43.54 58.04
N GLU A 1071 5.30 42.48 58.41
CA GLU A 1071 5.12 41.53 59.56
C GLU A 1071 3.84 40.65 59.55
N ASP A 1072 3.85 39.31 59.78
CA ASP A 1072 4.87 38.23 59.99
C ASP A 1072 4.15 36.85 59.73
N THR A 1073 4.63 35.58 59.66
CA THR A 1073 5.88 34.77 59.91
C THR A 1073 5.99 33.72 58.75
N ALA A 1074 6.81 32.66 58.61
CA ALA A 1074 7.81 31.85 59.35
C ALA A 1074 8.80 31.23 58.31
N ALA A 1075 10.01 30.68 58.56
CA ALA A 1075 10.62 29.79 59.58
C ALA A 1075 10.23 28.28 59.45
N THR A 1076 11.14 27.29 59.32
CA THR A 1076 12.63 27.29 59.27
C THR A 1076 13.25 25.94 58.77
N ALA A 1077 14.37 26.01 58.01
CA ALA A 1077 15.67 25.28 58.18
C ALA A 1077 15.78 23.70 58.24
N VAL A 1078 16.93 23.01 58.02
CA VAL A 1078 18.29 23.29 57.42
C VAL A 1078 19.16 21.99 57.29
N ALA A 1079 20.24 22.04 56.48
CA ALA A 1079 21.51 21.25 56.51
C ALA A 1079 21.64 19.79 56.01
N ALA A 1080 22.88 19.49 55.60
CA ALA A 1080 23.53 18.18 55.48
C ALA A 1080 25.03 18.32 55.83
N ALA A 1081 25.68 17.30 56.43
CA ALA A 1081 27.13 17.26 56.68
C ALA A 1081 27.67 15.81 56.93
N MET A 1082 29.01 15.67 56.80
CA MET A 1082 29.85 14.45 56.89
C MET A 1082 29.94 13.86 58.33
N THR A 1083 30.52 12.69 58.68
CA THR A 1083 31.81 12.06 58.28
C THR A 1083 31.96 10.54 58.62
N SER A 1084 32.62 9.77 57.72
CA SER A 1084 33.54 8.61 57.90
C SER A 1084 33.51 7.62 59.09
N THR A 1085 33.57 6.29 58.77
CA THR A 1085 34.63 5.33 59.22
C THR A 1085 34.63 4.01 58.40
N GLU A 1086 35.81 3.37 58.27
CA GLU A 1086 36.08 2.00 57.74
C GLU A 1086 36.34 1.00 58.92
N PRO A 1087 36.59 -0.34 58.75
CA PRO A 1087 36.85 -1.15 57.54
C PRO A 1087 36.06 -2.49 57.44
N GLY A 1088 36.44 -3.36 56.48
CA GLY A 1088 35.92 -4.75 56.30
C GLY A 1088 36.50 -5.81 57.28
N PRO A 1089 36.41 -7.14 57.01
CA PRO A 1089 36.73 -7.75 55.70
C PRO A 1089 35.76 -8.87 55.22
N ALA A 1090 36.22 -9.70 54.28
CA ALA A 1090 35.51 -10.74 53.54
C ALA A 1090 35.14 -12.01 54.32
N ASP A 1091 34.28 -12.87 53.72
CA ASP A 1091 34.69 -14.25 53.42
C ASP A 1091 33.92 -14.92 52.26
N LYS A 1092 34.42 -16.08 51.77
CA LYS A 1092 33.68 -17.07 50.97
C LYS A 1092 33.36 -18.30 51.83
N PRO A 1093 32.43 -19.18 51.39
CA PRO A 1093 32.96 -20.46 50.89
C PRO A 1093 32.17 -21.07 49.71
N SER A 1094 32.79 -22.05 49.07
CA SER A 1094 32.17 -23.04 48.19
C SER A 1094 31.72 -24.29 48.98
N VAL A 1095 30.85 -25.13 48.41
CA VAL A 1095 30.96 -26.61 48.47
C VAL A 1095 29.99 -27.30 47.48
N ASN A 1096 30.34 -28.54 47.12
CA ASN A 1096 29.71 -29.45 46.15
C ASN A 1096 28.33 -30.00 46.59
N GLY A 1097 27.63 -30.74 45.71
CA GLY A 1097 26.45 -31.54 46.12
C GLY A 1097 25.74 -32.34 45.01
N ASP A 1098 26.13 -33.61 44.85
CA ASP A 1098 25.72 -34.55 43.79
C ASP A 1098 24.23 -34.80 43.48
N ALA A 1099 23.97 -34.94 42.17
CA ALA A 1099 23.12 -35.91 41.47
C ALA A 1099 22.07 -36.78 42.21
N LYS A 1100 20.86 -36.87 41.59
CA LYS A 1100 20.26 -38.16 41.14
C LYS A 1100 19.04 -38.05 40.20
N LYS A 1101 19.12 -38.73 39.05
CA LYS A 1101 18.01 -39.44 38.36
C LYS A 1101 17.68 -40.75 39.16
N PRO A 1102 16.62 -41.56 38.91
CA PRO A 1102 15.85 -41.70 37.65
C PRO A 1102 14.34 -42.10 37.71
N LYS A 1103 13.67 -42.12 36.54
CA LYS A 1103 12.61 -43.10 36.09
C LYS A 1103 11.27 -43.20 36.89
N THR A 1104 10.15 -43.74 36.40
CA THR A 1104 9.69 -44.25 35.06
C THR A 1104 8.15 -44.18 34.97
N GLU A 1105 7.61 -44.17 33.74
CA GLU A 1105 6.38 -44.85 33.27
C GLU A 1105 5.12 -44.88 34.16
N GLN A 1106 4.07 -44.17 33.72
CA GLN A 1106 2.95 -44.81 33.01
C GLN A 1106 2.37 -43.86 31.95
#